data_AF-A0A6J0VGX2-F1
#
_entry.id   AF-A0A6J0VGX2-F1
#
_cell.length_a   1.000
_cell.length_b   1.000
_cell.length_c   1.000
_cell.angle_alpha   90.00
_cell.angle_beta   90.00
_cell.angle_gamma   90.00
#
_symmetry.space_group_name_H-M   'P 1'
#
loop_
_entity.id
_entity.type
_entity.pdbx_description
1 polymer ?
#
loop_
_entity_poly.entity_id
_entity_poly.type
_entity_poly.pdbx_seq_one_letter_code
_entity_poly.pdbx_strand_id
1 'polypeptide(L)'
;MASDLGDAAVLDLPSLLSLKTQAPLKKANRKGGLPEAKRKGRAKRLNKDAEELLSGMQRLDLTTECTAPVGTGLIWDERMTRFHCTWDESFPECPERLMAIHEKLLQCGLLERCIPVATREASEEEILLAHSQEFLTLMKSTETMSEAELKSLSEKYDSVYLHPNSYRCACRAVGSVLELVEKVLAGELRNGLAVIRPPGHHAQYNNMDGYCMFNTVGIAAQYVRQKLGFERVLIVDWDVHHGQGIQYLFEDNPSVLYFSIHRYEGGRFWPHLPESDSHAVGRGRGEGYNINVPWNQIGMRDADYLSAFLHILLPVALEFQPQLVLVAAGFDSVVGDPKGEMAATPACFAHLTHLLMPLSGGKLVLSLEGGYNHQSLAEGTCSVLKALLGDPCPLLESPLAPCSSALHSVSQTLAVHSKYWKNLRRISSDVHQEDGGEIALPVADPLPVSEILSKSAAELLRPHPPSCTGLVYDEKMTEHYNMWDSQHPELPQRVSRIFQRHGELRLTERCCRLPARLASEEELRMCHSLAYVETVKSTATMKPRDLHRQGDQYNSIYICASSYECARLAAGSAFSAVEAVLSGQVRNAVAIVRPPGHHAESDTACGFCFFNSVALAARYAQRLAERPMRVMILDWDVHHGNGTQHMFEDDPSVLYVSLHRYDNGLFFPTSEDADYDRVGLGPGKGYTLNVPWNCPRMGDPEYMAAFHQIVMPVSYEFNPELVLVSAGFDAARGDPLGGCLVTPECYAHMTHLLLGLAGGKVVLVLEGGYNLESISESMTMCTRSLLGDPPPPLGRLKAPHPSALQSLAQVASVHRKYWASLRLEVSALVCEKPRTRAGKGTFPADEAPVNSCQKLPQSPVVQPVEPVDAAAMALDSLQLEDNLVEEGETASSSLSPDSSSVGEEAQSKVGGSSEESAEDIQREGMSRESSSGEVESHEKEAEGSPLQLPATATESGLLDEATGGYTITCEVREGDLTDTGMFYAVTPLLWCPHLSSVLPVPPGGLNVLEPCAECGSMAENWVCLVCYKVCCGRYINQHMVAHNSESGHPLVLSFADLSAWCYECQAYVHHPTLFEAKSLAHKMMFGVDMAVPS
;
A
#
# COMPACT_ATOMS: atom_id res chain seq x y z
N MET A 1 4.73 -1.13 60.91
CA MET A 1 3.68 -1.85 61.65
C MET A 1 2.99 -2.71 60.60
N ALA A 2 3.08 -4.04 60.70
CA ALA A 2 2.05 -4.91 61.32
C ALA A 2 0.74 -4.82 60.52
N SER A 3 0.36 -5.83 59.72
CA SER A 3 -0.07 -7.20 60.08
C SER A 3 -1.44 -7.21 60.80
N ASP A 4 -2.31 -8.22 60.68
CA ASP A 4 -2.07 -9.63 60.32
C ASP A 4 -3.35 -10.38 59.89
N LEU A 5 -3.21 -11.62 59.37
CA LEU A 5 -4.23 -12.69 59.23
C LEU A 5 -5.46 -12.48 58.28
N GLY A 6 -6.00 -13.50 57.61
CA GLY A 6 -5.52 -14.89 57.42
C GLY A 6 -6.60 -15.86 56.87
N ASP A 7 -6.14 -16.89 56.13
CA ASP A 7 -6.66 -18.28 55.94
C ASP A 7 -8.15 -18.59 55.60
N ALA A 8 -8.52 -19.75 55.01
CA ALA A 8 -7.87 -20.68 54.07
C ALA A 8 -8.88 -21.78 53.66
N ALA A 9 -8.80 -22.34 52.44
CA ALA A 9 -9.33 -23.69 52.12
C ALA A 9 -8.81 -24.23 50.78
N VAL A 10 -8.24 -25.44 50.77
CA VAL A 10 -7.87 -26.24 49.59
C VAL A 10 -8.26 -27.69 49.85
N LEU A 11 -8.86 -28.39 48.88
CA LEU A 11 -8.99 -29.85 48.87
C LEU A 11 -8.95 -30.42 47.44
N ASP A 12 -8.70 -31.72 47.37
CA ASP A 12 -7.96 -32.40 46.29
C ASP A 12 -8.78 -33.07 45.16
N LEU A 13 -8.04 -33.60 44.17
CA LEU A 13 -8.51 -34.44 43.07
C LEU A 13 -9.20 -35.75 43.54
N PRO A 14 -9.84 -36.49 42.61
CA PRO A 14 -9.20 -37.76 42.26
C PRO A 14 -9.16 -38.09 40.76
N SER A 15 -8.08 -38.75 40.34
CA SER A 15 -7.96 -39.44 39.06
C SER A 15 -8.37 -40.92 39.19
N LEU A 16 -8.85 -41.55 38.10
CA LEU A 16 -8.73 -43.01 37.93
C LEU A 16 -8.95 -43.46 36.48
N LEU A 17 -8.17 -44.45 36.05
CA LEU A 17 -8.34 -45.15 34.78
C LEU A 17 -9.41 -46.24 34.88
N SER A 18 -9.93 -46.71 33.74
CA SER A 18 -10.56 -48.02 33.64
C SER A 18 -10.12 -48.75 32.36
N LEU A 19 -9.78 -50.03 32.50
CA LEU A 19 -9.22 -50.86 31.43
C LEU A 19 -10.30 -51.37 30.46
N LYS A 20 -9.87 -51.75 29.25
CA LYS A 20 -10.38 -52.94 28.56
C LYS A 20 -9.28 -53.62 27.74
N THR A 21 -9.43 -54.92 27.50
CA THR A 21 -8.33 -55.87 27.26
C THR A 21 -8.16 -56.28 25.79
N GLN A 22 -6.99 -56.87 25.48
CA GLN A 22 -6.64 -57.38 24.15
C GLN A 22 -7.31 -58.74 23.84
N ALA A 23 -7.73 -58.91 22.57
CA ALA A 23 -7.69 -60.19 21.85
C ALA A 23 -7.66 -59.90 20.32
N PRO A 24 -6.97 -60.70 19.48
CA PRO A 24 -6.73 -60.37 18.07
C PRO A 24 -7.74 -61.02 17.10
N LEU A 25 -7.81 -60.54 15.84
CA LEU A 25 -8.01 -61.39 14.65
C LEU A 25 -7.80 -60.66 13.30
N LYS A 26 -7.01 -61.31 12.42
CA LYS A 26 -6.96 -61.23 10.93
C LYS A 26 -6.70 -59.89 10.21
N LYS A 27 -5.64 -59.91 9.38
CA LYS A 27 -5.36 -58.94 8.30
C LYS A 27 -6.51 -58.92 7.28
N ALA A 28 -6.93 -57.72 6.85
CA ALA A 28 -7.71 -57.51 5.64
C ALA A 28 -6.92 -56.62 4.67
N ASN A 29 -6.71 -57.09 3.44
CA ASN A 29 -5.85 -56.43 2.45
C ASN A 29 -6.67 -55.49 1.55
N ARG A 30 -6.47 -54.16 1.65
CA ARG A 30 -7.00 -53.18 0.70
C ARG A 30 -5.98 -52.10 0.37
N LYS A 31 -5.69 -51.93 -0.91
CA LYS A 31 -4.89 -50.83 -1.46
C LYS A 31 -5.69 -49.53 -1.39
N GLY A 32 -5.38 -48.63 -0.45
CA GLY A 32 -5.86 -47.26 -0.46
C GLY A 32 -5.16 -46.46 -1.58
N GLY A 33 -5.92 -45.95 -2.54
CA GLY A 33 -5.36 -45.26 -3.71
C GLY A 33 -4.98 -43.80 -3.44
N LEU A 34 -4.12 -43.26 -4.32
CA LEU A 34 -3.69 -41.85 -4.35
C LEU A 34 -4.81 -40.80 -4.13
N PRO A 35 -6.07 -40.99 -4.61
CA PRO A 35 -7.15 -40.04 -4.37
C PRO A 35 -7.53 -39.85 -2.89
N GLU A 36 -7.36 -40.86 -2.03
CA GLU A 36 -7.77 -40.76 -0.62
C GLU A 36 -6.80 -39.88 0.18
N ALA A 37 -5.49 -40.01 -0.08
CA ALA A 37 -4.48 -39.10 0.46
C ALA A 37 -4.71 -37.66 0.00
N LYS A 38 -5.07 -37.44 -1.27
CA LYS A 38 -5.42 -36.10 -1.79
C LYS A 38 -6.69 -35.53 -1.13
N ARG A 39 -7.71 -36.34 -0.84
CA ARG A 39 -8.89 -35.92 -0.06
C ARG A 39 -8.52 -35.52 1.37
N LYS A 40 -7.75 -36.34 2.08
CA LYS A 40 -7.30 -36.05 3.47
C LYS A 40 -6.42 -34.80 3.53
N GLY A 41 -5.54 -34.58 2.55
CA GLY A 41 -4.76 -33.36 2.42
C GLY A 41 -5.62 -32.11 2.17
N ARG A 42 -6.61 -32.19 1.27
CA ARG A 42 -7.54 -31.08 1.01
C ARG A 42 -8.42 -30.74 2.22
N ALA A 43 -8.88 -31.75 2.96
CA ALA A 43 -9.65 -31.55 4.20
C ALA A 43 -8.80 -30.87 5.30
N LYS A 44 -7.56 -31.32 5.54
CA LYS A 44 -6.65 -30.63 6.47
C LYS A 44 -6.36 -29.19 6.08
N ARG A 45 -6.23 -28.90 4.78
CA ARG A 45 -6.02 -27.54 4.29
C ARG A 45 -7.24 -26.66 4.58
N LEU A 46 -8.43 -27.10 4.18
CA LEU A 46 -9.69 -26.39 4.46
C LEU A 46 -9.92 -26.15 5.96
N ASN A 47 -9.47 -27.05 6.85
CA ASN A 47 -9.53 -26.82 8.30
C ASN A 47 -8.57 -25.71 8.75
N LYS A 48 -7.30 -25.70 8.33
CA LYS A 48 -6.39 -24.57 8.64
C LYS A 48 -6.87 -23.27 8.00
N ASP A 49 -7.33 -23.31 6.75
CA ASP A 49 -7.88 -22.15 6.05
C ASP A 49 -9.12 -21.57 6.80
N ALA A 50 -9.94 -22.42 7.44
CA ALA A 50 -11.08 -22.01 8.26
C ALA A 50 -10.71 -21.58 9.70
N GLU A 51 -9.72 -22.22 10.32
CA GLU A 51 -9.16 -21.82 11.62
C GLU A 51 -8.46 -20.45 11.53
N GLU A 52 -7.73 -20.18 10.44
CA GLU A 52 -7.18 -18.85 10.15
C GLU A 52 -8.31 -17.81 10.00
N LEU A 53 -9.39 -18.13 9.27
CA LEU A 53 -10.57 -17.27 9.09
C LEU A 53 -11.27 -16.95 10.42
N LEU A 54 -11.51 -17.97 11.27
CA LEU A 54 -12.08 -17.80 12.61
C LEU A 54 -11.17 -16.96 13.51
N SER A 55 -9.84 -17.14 13.42
CA SER A 55 -8.86 -16.32 14.16
C SER A 55 -8.76 -14.87 13.66
N GLY A 56 -9.26 -14.60 12.44
CA GLY A 56 -9.44 -13.26 11.89
C GLY A 56 -10.76 -12.63 12.34
N MET A 57 -11.85 -13.40 12.34
CA MET A 57 -13.15 -12.94 12.86
C MET A 57 -13.09 -12.59 14.36
N GLN A 58 -12.30 -13.32 15.15
CA GLN A 58 -12.02 -12.98 16.56
C GLN A 58 -11.15 -11.71 16.75
N ARG A 59 -10.75 -11.01 15.68
CA ARG A 59 -10.06 -9.71 15.73
C ARG A 59 -10.88 -8.56 15.14
N LEU A 60 -12.10 -8.83 14.66
CA LEU A 60 -13.05 -7.82 14.18
C LEU A 60 -13.91 -7.22 15.30
N ASP A 61 -13.59 -7.52 16.56
CA ASP A 61 -14.18 -6.83 17.72
C ASP A 61 -13.54 -5.43 17.89
N LEU A 62 -13.99 -4.51 17.03
CA LEU A 62 -13.64 -3.10 17.05
C LEU A 62 -14.19 -2.35 18.29
N THR A 63 -14.91 -3.03 19.20
CA THR A 63 -15.40 -2.45 20.46
C THR A 63 -14.43 -2.64 21.62
N THR A 64 -13.44 -3.52 21.48
CA THR A 64 -12.36 -3.65 22.46
C THR A 64 -11.31 -2.57 22.24
N GLU A 65 -11.12 -1.66 23.22
CA GLU A 65 -9.95 -0.78 23.31
C GLU A 65 -8.68 -1.63 23.59
N CYS A 66 -8.25 -2.42 22.61
CA CYS A 66 -6.94 -3.05 22.60
C CYS A 66 -5.92 -1.93 22.35
N THR A 67 -5.47 -1.29 23.44
CA THR A 67 -4.54 -0.17 23.42
C THR A 67 -3.31 -0.53 22.61
N ALA A 68 -3.20 0.01 21.39
CA ALA A 68 -2.13 -0.34 20.46
C ALA A 68 -0.77 -0.12 21.15
N PRO A 69 0.16 -1.10 21.14
CA PRO A 69 1.40 -1.00 21.90
C PRO A 69 2.11 0.34 21.66
N VAL A 70 2.51 0.98 22.76
CA VAL A 70 3.08 2.33 22.79
C VAL A 70 4.50 2.26 23.31
N GLY A 71 5.39 3.05 22.70
CA GLY A 71 6.78 3.17 23.15
C GLY A 71 7.74 2.17 22.48
N THR A 72 8.98 2.60 22.46
CA THR A 72 10.13 1.93 21.83
C THR A 72 11.04 1.41 22.91
N GLY A 73 11.29 0.10 22.94
CA GLY A 73 12.29 -0.48 23.83
C GLY A 73 13.70 -0.10 23.39
N LEU A 74 14.53 0.32 24.35
CA LEU A 74 15.95 0.53 24.12
C LEU A 74 16.74 -0.32 25.10
N ILE A 75 17.67 -1.11 24.57
CA ILE A 75 18.70 -1.79 25.36
C ILE A 75 20.05 -1.11 25.13
N TRP A 76 20.73 -0.79 26.23
CA TRP A 76 22.14 -0.47 26.29
C TRP A 76 22.71 -1.03 27.60
N ASP A 77 23.96 -1.51 27.58
CA ASP A 77 24.62 -2.03 28.78
C ASP A 77 26.15 -1.84 28.70
N GLU A 78 26.68 -1.01 29.60
CA GLU A 78 28.11 -0.76 29.78
C GLU A 78 28.94 -2.06 29.92
N ARG A 79 28.35 -3.18 30.36
CA ARG A 79 29.08 -4.46 30.43
C ARG A 79 29.52 -4.98 29.05
N MET A 80 28.90 -4.56 27.95
CA MET A 80 29.30 -4.92 26.59
C MET A 80 30.50 -4.10 26.07
N THR A 81 30.93 -3.03 26.75
CA THR A 81 32.19 -2.32 26.42
C THR A 81 33.43 -3.07 26.94
N ARG A 82 33.26 -4.09 27.81
CA ARG A 82 34.34 -4.69 28.61
C ARG A 82 35.19 -5.74 27.87
N PHE A 83 35.29 -5.66 26.54
CA PHE A 83 36.18 -6.48 25.73
C PHE A 83 36.70 -5.71 24.51
N HIS A 84 37.98 -5.89 24.19
CA HIS A 84 38.69 -5.24 23.08
C HIS A 84 39.82 -6.17 22.59
N CYS A 85 40.40 -5.89 21.43
CA CYS A 85 41.54 -6.64 20.91
C CYS A 85 42.82 -6.20 21.66
N THR A 86 43.40 -7.08 22.47
CA THR A 86 44.58 -6.73 23.31
C THR A 86 45.89 -6.66 22.52
N TRP A 87 45.91 -7.22 21.30
CA TRP A 87 47.09 -7.28 20.42
C TRP A 87 46.96 -6.40 19.17
N ASP A 88 45.92 -5.59 19.06
CA ASP A 88 45.73 -4.56 18.04
C ASP A 88 44.79 -3.45 18.53
N GLU A 89 45.36 -2.32 18.97
CA GLU A 89 44.60 -1.13 19.41
C GLU A 89 43.86 -0.42 18.26
N SER A 90 44.16 -0.76 17.00
CA SER A 90 43.51 -0.19 15.80
C SER A 90 42.34 -1.02 15.26
N PHE A 91 41.99 -2.10 15.96
CA PHE A 91 40.95 -3.03 15.54
C PHE A 91 39.57 -2.34 15.51
N PRO A 92 38.80 -2.41 14.40
CA PRO A 92 37.63 -1.55 14.19
C PRO A 92 36.41 -1.93 15.06
N GLU A 93 36.26 -3.20 15.43
CA GLU A 93 35.25 -3.61 16.41
C GLU A 93 35.77 -3.34 17.83
N CYS A 94 35.40 -2.18 18.38
CA CYS A 94 35.93 -1.65 19.62
C CYS A 94 34.83 -1.16 20.60
N PRO A 95 35.14 -1.02 21.90
CA PRO A 95 34.21 -0.50 22.92
C PRO A 95 33.58 0.85 22.58
N GLU A 96 34.36 1.72 21.94
CA GLU A 96 34.04 3.11 21.63
C GLU A 96 32.80 3.24 20.71
N ARG A 97 32.50 2.20 19.91
CA ARG A 97 31.29 2.08 19.10
C ARG A 97 30.01 2.30 19.93
N LEU A 98 29.86 1.62 21.07
CA LEU A 98 28.67 1.77 21.92
C LEU A 98 28.71 3.06 22.75
N MET A 99 29.91 3.57 23.04
CA MET A 99 30.09 4.81 23.79
C MET A 99 29.66 6.02 22.94
N ALA A 100 30.05 6.07 21.66
CA ALA A 100 29.64 7.11 20.72
C ALA A 100 28.13 7.12 20.48
N ILE A 101 27.52 5.93 20.32
CA ILE A 101 26.05 5.80 20.27
C ILE A 101 25.41 6.37 21.54
N HIS A 102 25.83 5.91 22.73
CA HIS A 102 25.24 6.34 23.99
C HIS A 102 25.39 7.86 24.23
N GLU A 103 26.55 8.44 23.89
CA GLU A 103 26.77 9.88 23.98
C GLU A 103 25.83 10.65 23.05
N LYS A 104 25.71 10.24 21.77
CA LYS A 104 24.81 10.90 20.80
C LYS A 104 23.34 10.76 21.21
N LEU A 105 22.93 9.58 21.71
CA LEU A 105 21.58 9.35 22.22
C LEU A 105 21.24 10.27 23.42
N LEU A 106 22.22 10.57 24.28
CA LEU A 106 22.09 11.54 25.35
C LEU A 106 22.04 12.99 24.81
N GLN A 107 22.95 13.36 23.91
CA GLN A 107 22.99 14.69 23.25
C GLN A 107 21.67 15.02 22.54
N CYS A 108 21.04 14.03 21.90
CA CYS A 108 19.76 14.17 21.19
C CYS A 108 18.51 13.95 22.06
N GLY A 109 18.66 13.72 23.38
CA GLY A 109 17.54 13.52 24.30
C GLY A 109 16.69 12.27 24.02
N LEU A 110 17.25 11.27 23.34
CA LEU A 110 16.50 10.08 22.90
C LEU A 110 16.40 9.02 24.01
N LEU A 111 17.39 8.93 24.91
CA LEU A 111 17.38 8.00 26.04
C LEU A 111 16.13 8.18 26.94
N GLU A 112 15.70 9.43 27.17
CA GLU A 112 14.55 9.77 28.02
C GLU A 112 13.18 9.48 27.36
N ARG A 113 13.17 9.23 26.04
CA ARG A 113 11.96 8.95 25.26
C ARG A 113 11.71 7.46 25.06
N CYS A 114 12.73 6.62 25.25
CA CYS A 114 12.64 5.18 25.12
C CYS A 114 12.29 4.52 26.45
N ILE A 115 11.71 3.32 26.38
CA ILE A 115 11.49 2.46 27.55
C ILE A 115 12.77 1.63 27.74
N PRO A 116 13.52 1.79 28.84
CA PRO A 116 14.74 1.03 29.07
C PRO A 116 14.41 -0.44 29.37
N VAL A 117 14.97 -1.35 28.57
CA VAL A 117 14.79 -2.80 28.74
C VAL A 117 16.02 -3.41 29.40
N ALA A 118 15.81 -4.31 30.37
CA ALA A 118 16.88 -4.94 31.12
C ALA A 118 17.62 -6.01 30.30
N THR A 119 18.90 -6.24 30.61
CA THR A 119 19.74 -7.21 29.90
C THR A 119 19.94 -8.52 30.67
N ARG A 120 19.61 -9.64 30.04
CA ARG A 120 19.94 -10.99 30.50
C ARG A 120 21.10 -11.59 29.69
N GLU A 121 21.80 -12.55 30.28
CA GLU A 121 22.67 -13.46 29.52
C GLU A 121 21.81 -14.60 28.98
N ALA A 122 21.98 -14.96 27.70
CA ALA A 122 21.31 -16.09 27.09
C ALA A 122 21.78 -17.41 27.75
N SER A 123 20.83 -18.33 27.89
CA SER A 123 21.08 -19.70 28.35
C SER A 123 21.74 -20.54 27.24
N GLU A 124 22.38 -21.63 27.65
CA GLU A 124 22.97 -22.59 26.70
C GLU A 124 21.91 -23.16 25.75
N GLU A 125 20.68 -23.43 26.24
CA GLU A 125 19.55 -23.86 25.41
C GLU A 125 19.16 -22.86 24.32
N GLU A 126 19.31 -21.55 24.56
CA GLU A 126 18.99 -20.51 23.57
C GLU A 126 20.08 -20.40 22.51
N ILE A 127 21.35 -20.50 22.90
CA ILE A 127 22.49 -20.46 21.97
C ILE A 127 22.49 -21.72 21.07
N LEU A 128 22.16 -22.89 21.64
CA LEU A 128 22.02 -24.16 20.92
C LEU A 128 20.90 -24.18 19.85
N LEU A 129 20.06 -23.14 19.75
CA LEU A 129 19.08 -22.99 18.66
C LEU A 129 19.74 -22.70 17.30
N ALA A 130 20.99 -22.24 17.29
CA ALA A 130 21.74 -21.91 16.07
C ALA A 130 23.22 -22.36 16.08
N HIS A 131 23.70 -22.98 17.16
CA HIS A 131 25.12 -23.35 17.37
C HIS A 131 25.26 -24.77 17.92
N SER A 132 26.39 -25.43 17.66
CA SER A 132 26.67 -26.76 18.23
C SER A 132 27.08 -26.72 19.70
N GLN A 133 26.90 -27.84 20.39
CA GLN A 133 27.37 -28.02 21.77
C GLN A 133 28.90 -27.96 21.85
N GLU A 134 29.59 -28.48 20.84
CA GLU A 134 31.04 -28.47 20.72
C GLU A 134 31.58 -27.04 20.60
N PHE A 135 30.99 -26.22 19.72
CA PHE A 135 31.36 -24.82 19.55
C PHE A 135 31.02 -23.99 20.78
N LEU A 136 29.82 -24.14 21.35
CA LEU A 136 29.43 -23.47 22.59
C LEU A 136 30.39 -23.80 23.75
N THR A 137 30.78 -25.06 23.90
CA THR A 137 31.73 -25.49 24.94
C THR A 137 33.13 -24.88 24.73
N LEU A 138 33.58 -24.79 23.47
CA LEU A 138 34.84 -24.14 23.12
C LEU A 138 34.79 -22.63 23.41
N MET A 139 33.74 -21.92 22.97
CA MET A 139 33.56 -20.49 23.22
C MET A 139 33.49 -20.19 24.73
N LYS A 140 32.78 -21.00 25.51
CA LYS A 140 32.72 -20.87 26.97
C LYS A 140 34.08 -21.05 27.65
N SER A 141 34.96 -21.90 27.11
CA SER A 141 36.29 -22.10 27.69
C SER A 141 37.21 -20.86 27.60
N THR A 142 36.91 -19.92 26.69
CA THR A 142 37.68 -18.68 26.49
C THR A 142 37.74 -17.78 27.72
N GLU A 143 36.74 -17.86 28.63
CA GLU A 143 36.74 -17.12 29.91
C GLU A 143 37.98 -17.41 30.79
N THR A 144 38.66 -18.53 30.55
CA THR A 144 39.79 -19.04 31.36
C THR A 144 41.11 -19.11 30.61
N MET A 145 41.14 -18.73 29.33
CA MET A 145 42.35 -18.79 28.50
C MET A 145 43.28 -17.60 28.73
N SER A 146 44.59 -17.82 28.61
CA SER A 146 45.58 -16.75 28.52
C SER A 146 45.49 -16.02 27.18
N GLU A 147 46.03 -14.81 27.11
CA GLU A 147 46.04 -13.99 25.88
C GLU A 147 46.66 -14.73 24.68
N ALA A 148 47.73 -15.50 24.89
CA ALA A 148 48.37 -16.28 23.83
C ALA A 148 47.48 -17.42 23.30
N GLU A 149 46.67 -18.04 24.17
CA GLU A 149 45.70 -19.07 23.79
C GLU A 149 44.49 -18.45 23.08
N LEU A 150 43.99 -17.31 23.56
CA LEU A 150 42.92 -16.53 22.92
C LEU A 150 43.34 -16.07 21.51
N LYS A 151 44.57 -15.59 21.34
CA LYS A 151 45.12 -15.22 20.04
C LYS A 151 45.25 -16.43 19.11
N SER A 152 45.86 -17.50 19.58
CA SER A 152 46.03 -18.74 18.78
C SER A 152 44.69 -19.46 18.49
N LEU A 153 43.63 -19.17 19.23
CA LEU A 153 42.27 -19.58 18.89
C LEU A 153 41.62 -18.62 17.87
N SER A 154 41.81 -17.31 18.01
CA SER A 154 41.32 -16.29 17.06
C SER A 154 41.91 -16.50 15.66
N GLU A 155 43.19 -16.83 15.56
CA GLU A 155 43.94 -17.12 14.32
C GLU A 155 43.41 -18.36 13.53
N LYS A 156 42.38 -19.05 14.01
CA LYS A 156 41.70 -20.16 13.32
C LYS A 156 40.39 -19.74 12.63
N TYR A 157 39.92 -18.52 12.88
CA TYR A 157 38.69 -17.95 12.34
C TYR A 157 39.05 -16.76 11.45
N ASP A 158 38.21 -16.43 10.46
CA ASP A 158 38.43 -15.23 9.66
C ASP A 158 38.01 -13.98 10.45
N SER A 159 38.86 -12.95 10.42
CA SER A 159 38.55 -11.59 10.85
C SER A 159 37.88 -11.51 12.23
N VAL A 160 38.47 -12.18 13.23
CA VAL A 160 37.95 -12.28 14.61
C VAL A 160 39.07 -12.04 15.64
N TYR A 161 38.71 -11.54 16.82
CA TYR A 161 39.55 -11.56 18.02
C TYR A 161 38.79 -12.12 19.22
N LEU A 162 39.52 -12.51 20.27
CA LEU A 162 38.98 -13.04 21.52
C LEU A 162 39.61 -12.38 22.74
N HIS A 163 38.81 -12.19 23.78
CA HIS A 163 39.17 -11.57 25.06
C HIS A 163 38.43 -12.35 26.17
N PRO A 164 38.91 -12.42 27.43
CA PRO A 164 38.27 -13.24 28.48
C PRO A 164 36.79 -12.92 28.74
N ASN A 165 36.35 -11.68 28.48
CA ASN A 165 34.94 -11.30 28.59
C ASN A 165 34.09 -11.56 27.32
N SER A 166 34.67 -11.92 26.17
CA SER A 166 33.96 -12.03 24.89
C SER A 166 32.76 -12.98 24.96
N TYR A 167 32.91 -14.15 25.56
CA TYR A 167 31.82 -15.11 25.75
C TYR A 167 30.65 -14.51 26.53
N ARG A 168 30.91 -13.87 27.68
CA ARG A 168 29.86 -13.26 28.51
C ARG A 168 29.18 -12.08 27.82
N CYS A 169 29.92 -11.29 27.04
CA CYS A 169 29.36 -10.21 26.23
C CYS A 169 28.51 -10.76 25.08
N ALA A 170 28.92 -11.84 24.42
CA ALA A 170 28.12 -12.50 23.38
C ALA A 170 26.82 -13.10 23.94
N CYS A 171 26.87 -13.81 25.08
CA CYS A 171 25.65 -14.29 25.76
C CYS A 171 24.72 -13.13 26.15
N ARG A 172 25.27 -11.98 26.56
CA ARG A 172 24.52 -10.77 26.89
C ARG A 172 23.91 -10.07 25.67
N ALA A 173 24.63 -10.05 24.54
CA ALA A 173 24.14 -9.54 23.26
C ALA A 173 22.94 -10.35 22.77
N VAL A 174 23.06 -11.68 22.74
CA VAL A 174 21.95 -12.60 22.40
C VAL A 174 20.76 -12.43 23.35
N GLY A 175 21.00 -12.49 24.67
CA GLY A 175 19.94 -12.40 25.68
C GLY A 175 19.20 -11.06 25.68
N SER A 176 19.87 -9.98 25.24
CA SER A 176 19.26 -8.67 25.03
C SER A 176 18.26 -8.68 23.88
N VAL A 177 18.63 -9.21 22.72
CA VAL A 177 17.71 -9.30 21.56
C VAL A 177 16.50 -10.17 21.91
N LEU A 178 16.69 -11.27 22.64
CA LEU A 178 15.59 -12.15 23.08
C LEU A 178 14.60 -11.45 24.01
N GLU A 179 15.07 -10.74 25.05
CA GLU A 179 14.20 -9.97 25.95
C GLU A 179 13.35 -8.94 25.19
N LEU A 180 13.97 -8.22 24.24
CA LEU A 180 13.30 -7.20 23.44
C LEU A 180 12.25 -7.79 22.49
N VAL A 181 12.55 -8.95 21.90
CA VAL A 181 11.63 -9.74 21.07
C VAL A 181 10.45 -10.26 21.87
N GLU A 182 10.66 -10.79 23.07
CA GLU A 182 9.58 -11.25 23.96
C GLU A 182 8.60 -10.11 24.26
N LYS A 183 9.10 -8.91 24.59
CA LYS A 183 8.26 -7.73 24.91
C LYS A 183 7.48 -7.19 23.72
N VAL A 184 8.08 -7.13 22.53
CA VAL A 184 7.40 -6.71 21.29
C VAL A 184 6.37 -7.75 20.83
N LEU A 185 6.63 -9.04 21.02
CA LEU A 185 5.66 -10.10 20.72
C LEU A 185 4.49 -10.11 21.70
N ALA A 186 4.75 -9.92 23.00
CA ALA A 186 3.74 -9.80 24.05
C ALA A 186 2.88 -8.52 23.94
N GLY A 187 3.39 -7.46 23.29
CA GLY A 187 2.72 -6.17 23.18
C GLY A 187 2.98 -5.22 24.34
N GLU A 188 3.96 -5.52 25.21
CA GLU A 188 4.51 -4.56 26.19
C GLU A 188 5.15 -3.35 25.49
N LEU A 189 5.66 -3.55 24.27
CA LEU A 189 6.33 -2.56 23.43
C LEU A 189 5.79 -2.64 22.00
N ARG A 190 5.89 -1.53 21.26
CA ARG A 190 5.61 -1.53 19.81
C ARG A 190 6.76 -2.15 19.02
N ASN A 191 7.96 -1.65 19.29
CA ASN A 191 9.18 -1.89 18.55
C ASN A 191 10.39 -1.68 19.48
N GLY A 192 11.61 -1.85 18.98
CA GLY A 192 12.80 -1.48 19.74
C GLY A 192 14.14 -1.70 19.07
N LEU A 193 15.18 -1.19 19.74
CA LEU A 193 16.58 -1.28 19.34
C LEU A 193 17.44 -1.87 20.46
N ALA A 194 18.30 -2.83 20.12
CA ALA A 194 19.31 -3.39 21.00
C ALA A 194 20.71 -2.90 20.60
N VAL A 195 21.26 -1.97 21.38
CA VAL A 195 22.63 -1.43 21.22
C VAL A 195 23.61 -2.41 21.90
N ILE A 196 24.05 -3.41 21.13
CA ILE A 196 24.81 -4.58 21.60
C ILE A 196 26.19 -4.68 20.96
N ARG A 197 27.11 -5.42 21.62
CA ARG A 197 28.30 -6.01 20.98
C ARG A 197 28.77 -7.25 21.77
N PRO A 198 29.41 -8.25 21.14
CA PRO A 198 29.78 -8.34 19.73
C PRO A 198 28.56 -8.44 18.78
N PRO A 199 28.75 -8.17 17.47
CA PRO A 199 27.76 -8.48 16.45
C PRO A 199 27.54 -10.00 16.31
N GLY A 200 26.57 -10.39 15.49
CA GLY A 200 26.17 -11.78 15.29
C GLY A 200 25.97 -12.26 13.85
N HIS A 201 25.59 -11.42 12.88
CA HIS A 201 25.07 -11.89 11.58
C HIS A 201 26.01 -12.81 10.77
N HIS A 202 27.34 -12.66 10.90
CA HIS A 202 28.32 -13.56 10.27
C HIS A 202 28.49 -14.92 10.96
N ALA A 203 28.23 -15.02 12.27
CA ALA A 203 28.56 -16.21 13.05
C ALA A 203 27.81 -17.47 12.56
N GLN A 204 28.56 -18.56 12.41
CA GLN A 204 28.08 -19.82 11.82
C GLN A 204 27.89 -20.89 12.89
N TYR A 205 27.15 -21.96 12.58
CA TYR A 205 26.80 -23.07 13.50
C TYR A 205 27.99 -23.70 14.28
N ASN A 206 29.22 -23.61 13.76
CA ASN A 206 30.45 -24.14 14.36
C ASN A 206 31.61 -23.13 14.42
N ASN A 207 31.44 -21.90 13.92
CA ASN A 207 32.56 -20.97 13.67
C ASN A 207 32.23 -19.55 14.11
N MET A 208 33.21 -18.88 14.72
CA MET A 208 33.28 -17.42 14.72
C MET A 208 33.65 -16.95 13.31
N ASP A 209 33.17 -15.77 12.94
CA ASP A 209 33.37 -15.18 11.61
C ASP A 209 33.07 -13.67 11.71
N GLY A 210 33.80 -12.81 11.00
CA GLY A 210 33.54 -11.36 10.92
C GLY A 210 33.20 -10.67 12.25
N TYR A 211 34.10 -10.70 13.23
CA TYR A 211 33.90 -10.19 14.60
C TYR A 211 32.77 -10.85 15.43
N CYS A 212 31.96 -11.73 14.84
CA CYS A 212 30.78 -12.33 15.46
C CYS A 212 31.12 -13.64 16.21
N MET A 213 30.60 -13.79 17.43
CA MET A 213 30.72 -15.03 18.21
C MET A 213 29.48 -15.93 18.10
N PHE A 214 28.29 -15.35 18.31
CA PHE A 214 27.02 -16.06 18.27
C PHE A 214 26.03 -15.26 17.42
N ASN A 215 25.27 -15.95 16.59
CA ASN A 215 24.34 -15.31 15.65
C ASN A 215 23.09 -14.77 16.38
N THR A 216 23.17 -13.54 16.87
CA THR A 216 22.15 -12.78 17.61
C THR A 216 20.76 -12.87 16.97
N VAL A 217 20.66 -12.39 15.72
CA VAL A 217 19.42 -12.33 14.95
C VAL A 217 18.93 -13.73 14.55
N GLY A 218 19.85 -14.64 14.20
CA GLY A 218 19.53 -16.03 13.88
C GLY A 218 18.98 -16.83 15.07
N ILE A 219 19.57 -16.67 16.26
CA ILE A 219 19.06 -17.23 17.51
C ILE A 219 17.68 -16.67 17.82
N ALA A 220 17.47 -15.35 17.67
CA ALA A 220 16.16 -14.73 17.87
C ALA A 220 15.09 -15.29 16.93
N ALA A 221 15.37 -15.41 15.62
CA ALA A 221 14.43 -15.99 14.66
C ALA A 221 14.15 -17.49 14.93
N GLN A 222 15.11 -18.26 15.42
CA GLN A 222 14.87 -19.64 15.87
C GLN A 222 14.06 -19.69 17.17
N TYR A 223 14.34 -18.83 18.16
CA TYR A 223 13.62 -18.75 19.43
C TYR A 223 12.14 -18.41 19.23
N VAL A 224 11.85 -17.40 18.42
CA VAL A 224 10.49 -16.97 18.04
C VAL A 224 9.67 -18.11 17.43
N ARG A 225 10.32 -18.98 16.64
CA ARG A 225 9.68 -20.09 15.94
C ARG A 225 9.60 -21.37 16.77
N GLN A 226 10.62 -21.70 17.55
CA GLN A 226 10.73 -22.97 18.30
C GLN A 226 10.23 -22.88 19.75
N LYS A 227 10.35 -21.72 20.40
CA LYS A 227 9.95 -21.50 21.80
C LYS A 227 8.67 -20.67 21.91
N LEU A 228 8.48 -19.64 21.07
CA LEU A 228 7.29 -18.76 21.09
C LEU A 228 6.19 -19.13 20.07
N GLY A 229 6.45 -20.05 19.14
CA GLY A 229 5.43 -20.65 18.27
C GLY A 229 4.91 -19.80 17.10
N PHE A 230 5.56 -18.69 16.75
CA PHE A 230 5.21 -17.91 15.55
C PHE A 230 5.72 -18.61 14.29
N GLU A 231 4.96 -18.61 13.19
CA GLU A 231 5.37 -19.31 11.96
C GLU A 231 6.37 -18.49 11.14
N ARG A 232 6.13 -17.19 10.89
CA ARG A 232 6.86 -16.42 9.87
C ARG A 232 7.63 -15.23 10.44
N VAL A 233 8.95 -15.23 10.26
CA VAL A 233 9.86 -14.12 10.63
C VAL A 233 10.51 -13.56 9.37
N LEU A 234 10.55 -12.24 9.22
CA LEU A 234 11.39 -11.56 8.23
C LEU A 234 12.67 -11.08 8.94
N ILE A 235 13.83 -11.36 8.34
CA ILE A 235 15.11 -10.75 8.69
C ILE A 235 15.52 -9.82 7.54
N VAL A 236 15.75 -8.56 7.86
CA VAL A 236 16.34 -7.56 6.96
C VAL A 236 17.78 -7.30 7.41
N ASP A 237 18.75 -7.47 6.53
CA ASP A 237 20.15 -7.11 6.78
C ASP A 237 20.52 -5.93 5.86
N TRP A 238 20.92 -4.81 6.47
CA TRP A 238 21.38 -3.60 5.76
C TRP A 238 22.83 -3.24 6.10
N ASP A 239 23.52 -4.09 6.87
CA ASP A 239 24.96 -4.02 7.05
C ASP A 239 25.66 -4.09 5.70
N VAL A 240 26.78 -3.40 5.54
CA VAL A 240 27.48 -3.38 4.24
C VAL A 240 28.13 -4.73 3.91
N HIS A 241 28.23 -5.65 4.86
CA HIS A 241 28.72 -7.01 4.69
C HIS A 241 27.57 -8.02 4.62
N HIS A 242 27.73 -9.07 3.83
CA HIS A 242 26.73 -10.13 3.75
C HIS A 242 26.72 -10.99 5.04
N GLY A 243 25.60 -11.04 5.76
CA GLY A 243 25.36 -11.94 6.90
C GLY A 243 25.26 -13.43 6.52
N GLN A 244 26.33 -14.02 5.99
CA GLN A 244 26.40 -15.43 5.56
C GLN A 244 25.97 -16.42 6.64
N GLY A 245 26.23 -16.12 7.92
CA GLY A 245 25.79 -16.94 9.05
C GLY A 245 24.27 -17.06 9.14
N ILE A 246 23.53 -15.98 8.87
CA ILE A 246 22.06 -15.98 8.81
C ILE A 246 21.57 -16.76 7.59
N GLN A 247 22.14 -16.50 6.41
CA GLN A 247 21.82 -17.24 5.17
C GLN A 247 21.97 -18.76 5.37
N TYR A 248 23.12 -19.21 5.88
CA TYR A 248 23.37 -20.64 6.10
C TYR A 248 22.43 -21.27 7.14
N LEU A 249 21.99 -20.51 8.15
CA LEU A 249 21.06 -21.00 9.19
C LEU A 249 19.62 -21.20 8.67
N PHE A 250 19.24 -20.53 7.58
CA PHE A 250 17.87 -20.53 7.05
C PHE A 250 17.74 -21.00 5.59
N GLU A 251 18.82 -21.43 4.95
CA GLU A 251 18.86 -21.75 3.52
C GLU A 251 17.77 -22.75 3.05
N ASP A 252 17.35 -23.71 3.89
CA ASP A 252 16.29 -24.69 3.58
C ASP A 252 14.89 -24.34 4.11
N ASN A 253 14.71 -23.18 4.74
CA ASN A 253 13.65 -22.92 5.70
C ASN A 253 12.68 -21.79 5.29
N PRO A 254 11.57 -22.07 4.57
CA PRO A 254 10.64 -21.06 4.03
C PRO A 254 9.74 -20.38 5.09
N SER A 255 10.12 -20.45 6.36
CA SER A 255 9.43 -19.83 7.48
C SER A 255 10.27 -18.73 8.16
N VAL A 256 11.53 -18.59 7.72
CA VAL A 256 12.28 -17.34 7.84
C VAL A 256 12.55 -16.83 6.42
N LEU A 257 12.23 -15.57 6.17
CA LEU A 257 12.64 -14.86 4.96
C LEU A 257 13.86 -14.02 5.32
N TYR A 258 14.99 -14.24 4.66
CA TYR A 258 16.19 -13.42 4.79
C TYR A 258 16.37 -12.55 3.54
N PHE A 259 16.64 -11.27 3.76
CA PHE A 259 16.95 -10.29 2.73
C PHE A 259 18.19 -9.50 3.15
N SER A 260 19.20 -9.40 2.28
CA SER A 260 20.46 -8.70 2.56
C SER A 260 20.84 -7.75 1.42
N ILE A 261 21.21 -6.51 1.75
CA ILE A 261 21.82 -5.55 0.82
C ILE A 261 23.25 -5.28 1.28
N HIS A 262 24.26 -5.66 0.50
CA HIS A 262 25.66 -5.62 0.93
C HIS A 262 26.61 -5.30 -0.24
N ARG A 263 27.81 -4.81 0.06
CA ARG A 263 28.91 -4.68 -0.90
C ARG A 263 29.41 -6.06 -1.33
N TYR A 264 29.63 -6.24 -2.62
CA TYR A 264 30.02 -7.52 -3.21
C TYR A 264 31.13 -7.38 -4.24
N GLU A 265 31.02 -6.40 -5.15
CA GLU A 265 32.01 -6.15 -6.20
C GLU A 265 32.35 -7.41 -7.04
N GLY A 266 31.37 -8.26 -7.35
CA GLY A 266 31.61 -9.53 -8.04
C GLY A 266 32.47 -10.51 -7.22
N GLY A 267 32.30 -10.54 -5.91
CA GLY A 267 33.05 -11.39 -4.97
C GLY A 267 34.40 -10.82 -4.54
N ARG A 268 34.74 -9.58 -4.93
CA ARG A 268 36.01 -8.93 -4.51
C ARG A 268 35.94 -8.35 -3.09
N PHE A 269 34.76 -8.01 -2.59
CA PHE A 269 34.61 -7.57 -1.20
C PHE A 269 34.44 -8.76 -0.24
N TRP A 270 34.86 -8.59 1.00
CA TRP A 270 34.75 -9.60 2.05
C TRP A 270 33.27 -9.87 2.40
N PRO A 271 32.82 -11.12 2.63
CA PRO A 271 33.58 -12.37 2.84
C PRO A 271 34.01 -13.14 1.56
N HIS A 272 33.97 -12.52 0.37
CA HIS A 272 34.43 -13.12 -0.90
C HIS A 272 33.66 -14.39 -1.36
N LEU A 273 32.46 -14.61 -0.81
CA LEU A 273 31.65 -15.80 -1.05
C LEU A 273 30.79 -15.68 -2.33
N PRO A 274 30.88 -16.61 -3.30
CA PRO A 274 30.00 -16.63 -4.48
C PRO A 274 28.51 -16.75 -4.12
N GLU A 275 28.19 -17.37 -2.99
CA GLU A 275 26.82 -17.44 -2.47
C GLU A 275 26.31 -16.13 -1.83
N SER A 276 27.08 -15.04 -1.84
CA SER A 276 26.55 -13.69 -1.56
C SER A 276 25.82 -13.10 -2.78
N ASP A 277 26.00 -13.63 -3.99
CA ASP A 277 25.30 -13.13 -5.18
C ASP A 277 23.78 -13.41 -5.12
N SER A 278 23.02 -12.59 -5.84
CA SER A 278 21.57 -12.67 -6.06
C SER A 278 21.07 -14.05 -6.56
N HIS A 279 21.95 -14.88 -7.13
CA HIS A 279 21.65 -16.25 -7.53
C HIS A 279 21.49 -17.24 -6.35
N ALA A 280 21.92 -16.87 -5.13
CA ALA A 280 21.81 -17.70 -3.94
C ALA A 280 20.41 -17.61 -3.29
N VAL A 281 19.42 -18.20 -3.97
CA VAL A 281 17.99 -18.08 -3.61
C VAL A 281 17.52 -18.97 -2.44
N GLY A 282 18.42 -19.66 -1.75
CA GLY A 282 18.09 -20.76 -0.82
C GLY A 282 18.01 -22.12 -1.52
N ARG A 283 17.69 -23.19 -0.78
CA ARG A 283 17.72 -24.59 -1.25
C ARG A 283 16.46 -25.39 -0.89
N GLY A 284 15.97 -26.21 -1.82
CA GLY A 284 14.96 -27.22 -1.55
C GLY A 284 13.60 -26.64 -1.15
N ARG A 285 13.32 -26.51 0.15
CA ARG A 285 12.10 -25.85 0.63
C ARG A 285 12.28 -24.34 0.84
N GLY A 286 13.51 -23.87 1.08
CA GLY A 286 13.83 -22.45 1.29
C GLY A 286 14.04 -21.66 -0.01
N GLU A 287 13.92 -22.30 -1.17
CA GLU A 287 14.06 -21.62 -2.47
C GLU A 287 13.07 -20.46 -2.61
N GLY A 288 13.62 -19.27 -2.85
CA GLY A 288 12.93 -17.98 -2.91
C GLY A 288 12.96 -17.17 -1.61
N TYR A 289 13.32 -17.78 -0.46
CA TYR A 289 13.26 -17.16 0.87
C TYR A 289 14.61 -16.64 1.38
N ASN A 290 15.65 -16.73 0.56
CA ASN A 290 16.92 -16.05 0.74
C ASN A 290 17.09 -15.07 -0.43
N ILE A 291 17.26 -13.76 -0.17
CA ILE A 291 17.29 -12.71 -1.20
C ILE A 291 18.50 -11.81 -0.99
N ASN A 292 19.47 -11.88 -1.90
CA ASN A 292 20.68 -11.06 -1.84
C ASN A 292 20.63 -9.96 -2.90
N VAL A 293 20.92 -8.72 -2.51
CA VAL A 293 21.08 -7.55 -3.39
C VAL A 293 22.55 -7.11 -3.35
N PRO A 294 23.43 -7.68 -4.20
CA PRO A 294 24.86 -7.42 -4.16
C PRO A 294 25.23 -6.10 -4.85
N TRP A 295 25.78 -5.14 -4.11
CA TRP A 295 26.34 -3.91 -4.66
C TRP A 295 27.68 -4.16 -5.34
N ASN A 296 27.73 -3.90 -6.65
CA ASN A 296 28.89 -4.16 -7.49
C ASN A 296 29.82 -2.95 -7.71
N GLN A 297 29.53 -1.84 -7.03
CA GLN A 297 30.35 -0.63 -6.93
C GLN A 297 30.26 -0.07 -5.49
N ILE A 298 31.24 0.76 -5.11
CA ILE A 298 31.22 1.56 -3.88
C ILE A 298 30.43 2.87 -4.08
N GLY A 299 30.20 3.64 -3.01
CA GLY A 299 29.55 4.94 -3.10
C GLY A 299 28.04 4.90 -3.37
N MET A 300 27.37 3.78 -3.09
CA MET A 300 25.90 3.69 -3.17
C MET A 300 25.24 4.65 -2.18
N ARG A 301 24.16 5.31 -2.59
CA ARG A 301 23.47 6.39 -1.89
C ARG A 301 22.03 6.00 -1.51
N ASP A 302 21.33 6.92 -0.84
CA ASP A 302 19.97 6.76 -0.33
C ASP A 302 18.99 6.18 -1.38
N ALA A 303 19.04 6.70 -2.61
CA ALA A 303 18.20 6.24 -3.72
C ALA A 303 18.48 4.79 -4.15
N ASP A 304 19.70 4.29 -3.99
CA ASP A 304 20.08 2.92 -4.34
C ASP A 304 19.48 1.92 -3.33
N TYR A 305 19.58 2.23 -2.04
CA TYR A 305 18.93 1.47 -0.96
C TYR A 305 17.40 1.53 -1.03
N LEU A 306 16.83 2.71 -1.28
CA LEU A 306 15.39 2.87 -1.52
C LEU A 306 14.90 2.08 -2.73
N SER A 307 15.68 2.04 -3.83
CA SER A 307 15.35 1.23 -5.01
C SER A 307 15.23 -0.25 -4.67
N ALA A 308 16.18 -0.81 -3.92
CA ALA A 308 16.11 -2.20 -3.46
C ALA A 308 14.92 -2.44 -2.50
N PHE A 309 14.63 -1.51 -1.60
CA PHE A 309 13.49 -1.63 -0.68
C PHE A 309 12.14 -1.60 -1.42
N LEU A 310 11.90 -0.58 -2.24
CA LEU A 310 10.65 -0.36 -2.95
C LEU A 310 10.40 -1.43 -4.02
N HIS A 311 11.41 -1.76 -4.83
CA HIS A 311 11.23 -2.68 -5.95
C HIS A 311 11.31 -4.17 -5.56
N ILE A 312 12.00 -4.54 -4.47
CA ILE A 312 12.18 -5.94 -4.05
C ILE A 312 11.59 -6.22 -2.66
N LEU A 313 12.09 -5.58 -1.60
CA LEU A 313 11.78 -5.99 -0.23
C LEU A 313 10.30 -5.85 0.13
N LEU A 314 9.71 -4.66 -0.07
CA LEU A 314 8.33 -4.41 0.36
C LEU A 314 7.28 -5.24 -0.42
N PRO A 315 7.37 -5.40 -1.76
CA PRO A 315 6.50 -6.32 -2.50
C PRO A 315 6.56 -7.76 -1.98
N VAL A 316 7.75 -8.25 -1.63
CA VAL A 316 7.96 -9.60 -1.05
C VAL A 316 7.42 -9.68 0.37
N ALA A 317 7.74 -8.71 1.23
CA ALA A 317 7.32 -8.70 2.63
C ALA A 317 5.78 -8.69 2.76
N LEU A 318 5.07 -7.95 1.88
CA LEU A 318 3.61 -7.97 1.84
C LEU A 318 3.03 -9.30 1.31
N GLU A 319 3.74 -10.05 0.45
CA GLU A 319 3.31 -11.40 0.03
C GLU A 319 3.63 -12.48 1.10
N PHE A 320 4.72 -12.29 1.84
CA PHE A 320 5.17 -13.18 2.92
C PHE A 320 4.34 -13.02 4.21
N GLN A 321 3.86 -11.81 4.50
CA GLN A 321 3.11 -11.47 5.72
C GLN A 321 3.85 -11.94 7.00
N PRO A 322 5.01 -11.35 7.35
CA PRO A 322 5.73 -11.68 8.57
C PRO A 322 4.88 -11.39 9.82
N GLN A 323 5.20 -12.09 10.91
CA GLN A 323 4.60 -11.88 12.24
C GLN A 323 5.54 -11.13 13.19
N LEU A 324 6.82 -11.03 12.81
CA LEU A 324 7.87 -10.22 13.41
C LEU A 324 8.84 -9.83 12.29
N VAL A 325 9.33 -8.59 12.32
CA VAL A 325 10.50 -8.15 11.54
C VAL A 325 11.68 -7.99 12.50
N LEU A 326 12.78 -8.69 12.18
CA LEU A 326 14.09 -8.47 12.78
C LEU A 326 14.96 -7.69 11.78
N VAL A 327 15.81 -6.80 12.29
CA VAL A 327 16.83 -6.13 11.47
C VAL A 327 18.22 -6.41 12.03
N ALA A 328 19.10 -6.94 11.17
CA ALA A 328 20.55 -6.87 11.34
C ALA A 328 20.97 -5.45 10.92
N ALA A 329 21.15 -4.58 11.91
CA ALA A 329 21.28 -3.15 11.74
C ALA A 329 22.76 -2.73 11.85
N GLY A 330 23.53 -3.00 10.79
CA GLY A 330 24.83 -2.37 10.58
C GLY A 330 24.70 -0.90 10.19
N PHE A 331 25.78 -0.13 10.37
CA PHE A 331 25.86 1.28 9.96
C PHE A 331 27.17 1.62 9.24
N ASP A 332 27.87 0.61 8.73
CA ASP A 332 29.04 0.75 7.84
C ASP A 332 28.65 1.02 6.39
N SER A 333 27.38 0.85 6.06
CA SER A 333 26.76 1.38 4.84
C SER A 333 26.54 2.91 4.90
N VAL A 334 26.73 3.56 6.06
CA VAL A 334 26.65 5.03 6.21
C VAL A 334 27.92 5.71 5.68
N VAL A 335 27.76 6.87 5.05
CA VAL A 335 28.83 7.69 4.50
C VAL A 335 29.95 7.97 5.52
N GLY A 336 31.20 7.82 5.05
CA GLY A 336 32.40 8.02 5.86
C GLY A 336 32.87 6.80 6.65
N ASP A 337 32.22 5.64 6.54
CA ASP A 337 32.72 4.40 7.13
C ASP A 337 33.97 3.84 6.40
N PRO A 338 35.02 3.41 7.12
CA PRO A 338 36.27 2.93 6.53
C PRO A 338 36.23 1.50 5.99
N LYS A 339 35.11 0.77 6.09
CA LYS A 339 34.91 -0.58 5.54
C LYS A 339 33.93 -0.58 4.37
N GLY A 340 32.79 0.08 4.53
CA GLY A 340 31.75 0.06 3.50
C GLY A 340 32.10 0.85 2.24
N GLU A 341 32.78 1.99 2.39
CA GLU A 341 33.03 2.96 1.30
C GLU A 341 31.73 3.41 0.58
N MET A 342 30.60 3.33 1.27
CA MET A 342 29.28 3.75 0.77
C MET A 342 29.01 5.24 1.03
N ALA A 343 27.92 5.74 0.47
CA ALA A 343 27.51 7.13 0.52
C ALA A 343 26.03 7.31 0.93
N ALA A 344 25.44 6.32 1.61
CA ALA A 344 24.11 6.48 2.20
C ALA A 344 24.19 7.41 3.42
N THR A 345 23.27 8.34 3.54
CA THR A 345 23.22 9.29 4.64
C THR A 345 22.68 8.63 5.92
N PRO A 346 22.97 9.17 7.11
CA PRO A 346 22.27 8.77 8.34
C PRO A 346 20.75 8.95 8.23
N ALA A 347 20.27 9.85 7.36
CA ALA A 347 18.85 10.08 7.13
C ALA A 347 18.19 8.89 6.43
N CYS A 348 18.83 8.25 5.44
CA CYS A 348 18.31 7.08 4.72
C CYS A 348 17.72 6.02 5.65
N PHE A 349 18.43 5.67 6.74
CA PHE A 349 18.04 4.60 7.65
C PHE A 349 16.77 4.92 8.46
N ALA A 350 16.40 6.20 8.63
CA ALA A 350 15.08 6.56 9.14
C ALA A 350 13.97 6.16 8.16
N HIS A 351 14.16 6.37 6.85
CA HIS A 351 13.21 5.95 5.81
C HIS A 351 13.17 4.42 5.68
N LEU A 352 14.32 3.73 5.71
CA LEU A 352 14.35 2.26 5.69
C LEU A 352 13.61 1.67 6.90
N THR A 353 13.75 2.27 8.09
CA THR A 353 12.98 1.90 9.29
C THR A 353 11.48 2.16 9.09
N HIS A 354 11.11 3.36 8.65
CA HIS A 354 9.73 3.77 8.41
C HIS A 354 9.00 2.88 7.40
N LEU A 355 9.67 2.46 6.33
CA LEU A 355 9.14 1.55 5.31
C LEU A 355 8.86 0.13 5.87
N LEU A 356 9.52 -0.28 6.95
CA LEU A 356 9.29 -1.58 7.62
C LEU A 356 8.19 -1.51 8.69
N MET A 357 7.88 -0.33 9.23
CA MET A 357 6.91 -0.18 10.35
C MET A 357 5.46 -0.63 10.07
N PRO A 358 4.92 -0.66 8.83
CA PRO A 358 3.60 -1.26 8.56
C PRO A 358 3.58 -2.79 8.66
N LEU A 359 4.76 -3.43 8.57
CA LEU A 359 4.87 -4.88 8.60
C LEU A 359 4.63 -5.40 10.03
N SER A 360 4.01 -6.58 10.13
CA SER A 360 3.71 -7.24 11.41
C SER A 360 2.89 -6.41 12.42
N GLY A 361 2.25 -5.30 11.98
CA GLY A 361 1.56 -4.36 12.86
C GLY A 361 2.50 -3.52 13.75
N GLY A 362 3.68 -3.14 13.22
CA GLY A 362 4.68 -2.36 13.96
C GLY A 362 5.71 -3.20 14.72
N LYS A 363 5.57 -4.53 14.77
CA LYS A 363 6.45 -5.45 15.49
C LYS A 363 7.81 -5.59 14.80
N LEU A 364 8.69 -4.65 15.13
CA LEU A 364 10.00 -4.43 14.53
C LEU A 364 11.07 -4.36 15.63
N VAL A 365 12.08 -5.24 15.57
CA VAL A 365 13.19 -5.29 16.53
C VAL A 365 14.53 -5.23 15.79
N LEU A 366 15.39 -4.31 16.20
CA LEU A 366 16.68 -4.05 15.57
C LEU A 366 17.83 -4.51 16.49
N SER A 367 18.79 -5.23 15.90
CA SER A 367 20.03 -5.71 16.53
C SER A 367 21.19 -4.91 15.93
N LEU A 368 22.01 -4.24 16.75
CA LEU A 368 23.20 -3.55 16.23
C LEU A 368 24.24 -4.57 15.73
N GLU A 369 24.68 -4.43 14.49
CA GLU A 369 25.72 -5.27 13.88
C GLU A 369 27.02 -4.47 13.65
N GLY A 370 27.40 -4.15 12.41
CA GLY A 370 28.61 -3.40 12.03
C GLY A 370 28.51 -1.86 12.12
N GLY A 371 29.36 -1.16 11.36
CA GLY A 371 29.57 0.28 11.47
C GLY A 371 30.72 0.67 12.40
N TYR A 372 31.73 1.35 11.85
CA TYR A 372 33.06 1.54 12.43
C TYR A 372 33.55 3.01 12.40
N ASN A 373 32.96 3.88 11.57
CA ASN A 373 33.03 5.32 11.82
C ASN A 373 32.07 5.68 12.97
N HIS A 374 32.62 6.05 14.13
CA HIS A 374 31.85 6.35 15.34
C HIS A 374 30.80 7.47 15.18
N GLN A 375 31.05 8.49 14.34
CA GLN A 375 30.06 9.54 14.10
C GLN A 375 28.92 9.02 13.21
N SER A 376 29.26 8.42 12.07
CA SER A 376 28.29 7.85 11.12
C SER A 376 27.41 6.78 11.78
N LEU A 377 28.01 5.89 12.57
CA LEU A 377 27.35 4.90 13.42
C LEU A 377 26.35 5.52 14.38
N ALA A 378 26.79 6.51 15.18
CA ALA A 378 25.96 7.12 16.20
C ALA A 378 24.80 7.95 15.60
N GLU A 379 25.04 8.63 14.49
CA GLU A 379 24.03 9.41 13.78
C GLU A 379 23.01 8.51 13.07
N GLY A 380 23.45 7.45 12.38
CA GLY A 380 22.54 6.45 11.80
C GLY A 380 21.66 5.79 12.87
N THR A 381 22.26 5.41 14.00
CA THR A 381 21.52 4.85 15.15
C THR A 381 20.48 5.82 15.70
N CYS A 382 20.81 7.11 15.80
CA CYS A 382 19.86 8.13 16.27
C CYS A 382 18.70 8.37 15.28
N SER A 383 18.98 8.42 13.97
CA SER A 383 17.95 8.58 12.92
C SER A 383 16.96 7.41 12.91
N VAL A 384 17.47 6.18 13.04
CA VAL A 384 16.67 4.97 13.19
C VAL A 384 15.79 5.04 14.44
N LEU A 385 16.35 5.42 15.59
CA LEU A 385 15.60 5.49 16.84
C LEU A 385 14.53 6.60 16.83
N LYS A 386 14.78 7.74 16.17
CA LYS A 386 13.77 8.76 15.89
C LYS A 386 12.57 8.18 15.12
N ALA A 387 12.82 7.44 14.04
CA ALA A 387 11.76 6.80 13.26
C ALA A 387 10.95 5.79 14.11
N LEU A 388 11.62 4.94 14.91
CA LEU A 388 10.94 4.01 15.82
C LEU A 388 10.02 4.71 16.83
N LEU A 389 10.43 5.87 17.33
CA LEU A 389 9.68 6.73 18.25
C LEU A 389 8.54 7.52 17.58
N GLY A 390 8.38 7.44 16.25
CA GLY A 390 7.35 8.18 15.51
C GLY A 390 7.68 9.65 15.22
N ASP A 391 8.96 10.03 15.20
CA ASP A 391 9.40 11.30 14.61
C ASP A 391 9.23 11.26 13.07
N PRO A 392 9.11 12.41 12.38
CA PRO A 392 9.01 12.41 10.93
C PRO A 392 10.33 11.94 10.32
N CYS A 393 10.26 11.27 9.18
CA CYS A 393 11.45 11.08 8.35
C CYS A 393 12.02 12.46 7.96
N PRO A 394 13.35 12.65 7.98
CA PRO A 394 13.98 13.87 7.50
C PRO A 394 13.75 14.07 5.98
N LEU A 395 14.21 15.21 5.43
CA LEU A 395 14.39 15.31 3.99
C LEU A 395 15.71 14.62 3.60
N LEU A 396 15.69 13.87 2.50
CA LEU A 396 16.90 13.25 1.94
C LEU A 396 17.68 14.25 1.07
N GLU A 397 18.99 14.08 1.02
CA GLU A 397 19.87 14.96 0.23
C GLU A 397 19.95 14.51 -1.24
N SER A 398 19.89 15.47 -2.15
CA SER A 398 20.07 15.23 -3.59
C SER A 398 21.53 14.83 -3.91
N PRO A 399 21.77 14.02 -4.96
CA PRO A 399 20.82 13.52 -5.95
C PRO A 399 20.11 12.21 -5.55
N LEU A 400 18.79 12.17 -5.75
CA LEU A 400 17.92 11.04 -5.40
C LEU A 400 17.55 10.13 -6.58
N ALA A 401 18.34 10.20 -7.66
CA ALA A 401 18.36 9.23 -8.73
C ALA A 401 19.31 8.06 -8.37
N PRO A 402 18.86 6.79 -8.44
CA PRO A 402 19.73 5.63 -8.23
C PRO A 402 20.73 5.49 -9.38
N CYS A 403 21.91 4.96 -9.08
CA CYS A 403 22.96 4.75 -10.06
C CYS A 403 22.70 3.51 -10.94
N SER A 404 23.36 3.45 -12.11
CA SER A 404 23.23 2.34 -13.05
C SER A 404 23.67 0.99 -12.46
N SER A 405 24.67 0.96 -11.56
CA SER A 405 25.12 -0.28 -10.91
C SER A 405 24.11 -0.83 -9.90
N ALA A 406 23.42 0.04 -9.16
CA ALA A 406 22.33 -0.36 -8.27
C ALA A 406 21.12 -0.83 -9.06
N LEU A 407 20.69 -0.07 -10.09
CA LEU A 407 19.61 -0.45 -11.00
C LEU A 407 19.87 -1.82 -11.65
N HIS A 408 21.08 -2.10 -12.10
CA HIS A 408 21.44 -3.41 -12.64
C HIS A 408 21.35 -4.52 -11.57
N SER A 409 21.91 -4.31 -10.37
CA SER A 409 21.89 -5.32 -9.29
C SER A 409 20.46 -5.60 -8.80
N VAL A 410 19.61 -4.56 -8.69
CA VAL A 410 18.16 -4.69 -8.42
C VAL A 410 17.46 -5.43 -9.56
N SER A 411 17.79 -5.16 -10.82
CA SER A 411 17.20 -5.82 -11.98
C SER A 411 17.56 -7.31 -12.08
N GLN A 412 18.81 -7.69 -11.81
CA GLN A 412 19.23 -9.11 -11.76
C GLN A 412 18.49 -9.84 -10.63
N THR A 413 18.43 -9.25 -9.44
CA THR A 413 17.71 -9.82 -8.29
C THR A 413 16.21 -9.98 -8.59
N LEU A 414 15.58 -8.98 -9.21
CA LEU A 414 14.19 -9.06 -9.70
C LEU A 414 13.98 -10.21 -10.68
N ALA A 415 14.85 -10.34 -11.69
CA ALA A 415 14.76 -11.40 -12.69
C ALA A 415 14.83 -12.79 -12.03
N VAL A 416 15.78 -12.99 -11.10
CA VAL A 416 15.94 -14.23 -10.34
C VAL A 416 14.73 -14.55 -9.45
N HIS A 417 14.16 -13.56 -8.76
CA HIS A 417 13.12 -13.76 -7.74
C HIS A 417 11.66 -13.71 -8.23
N SER A 418 11.39 -13.11 -9.39
CA SER A 418 10.04 -12.98 -10.01
C SER A 418 9.29 -14.32 -10.23
N LYS A 419 10.03 -15.44 -10.31
CA LYS A 419 9.48 -16.79 -10.42
C LYS A 419 8.90 -17.31 -9.10
N TYR A 420 9.47 -16.91 -7.96
CA TYR A 420 9.04 -17.30 -6.61
C TYR A 420 7.94 -16.38 -6.08
N TRP A 421 8.11 -15.07 -6.22
CA TRP A 421 7.23 -14.04 -5.67
C TRP A 421 6.35 -13.44 -6.76
N LYS A 422 5.03 -13.45 -6.55
CA LYS A 422 4.06 -12.95 -7.52
C LYS A 422 4.06 -11.42 -7.59
N ASN A 423 4.32 -10.76 -6.46
CA ASN A 423 4.37 -9.30 -6.38
C ASN A 423 5.62 -8.69 -7.05
N LEU A 424 6.63 -9.51 -7.38
CA LEU A 424 7.80 -9.10 -8.17
C LEU A 424 7.63 -9.31 -9.69
N ARG A 425 6.49 -9.81 -10.14
CA ARG A 425 6.26 -10.05 -11.58
C ARG A 425 6.02 -8.74 -12.31
N ARG A 426 6.77 -8.55 -13.38
CA ARG A 426 6.64 -7.42 -14.32
C ARG A 426 6.36 -7.96 -15.71
N ILE A 427 5.69 -7.16 -16.53
CA ILE A 427 5.44 -7.44 -17.94
C ILE A 427 6.37 -6.53 -18.76
N SER A 428 6.87 -7.01 -19.90
CA SER A 428 7.56 -6.16 -20.87
C SER A 428 6.53 -5.55 -21.82
N SER A 429 6.62 -4.24 -22.05
CA SER A 429 5.79 -3.54 -23.04
C SER A 429 6.51 -3.49 -24.39
N ASP A 430 5.86 -3.92 -25.48
CA ASP A 430 6.43 -3.89 -26.84
C ASP A 430 6.43 -2.47 -27.47
N VAL A 431 6.47 -1.42 -26.65
CA VAL A 431 6.55 -0.02 -27.10
C VAL A 431 7.94 0.21 -27.73
N HIS A 432 7.95 0.75 -28.95
CA HIS A 432 9.19 0.99 -29.68
C HIS A 432 10.15 1.91 -28.90
N GLN A 433 11.39 1.46 -28.75
CA GLN A 433 12.48 2.29 -28.23
C GLN A 433 12.85 3.35 -29.26
N GLU A 434 12.38 4.58 -29.08
CA GLU A 434 13.11 5.74 -29.55
C GLU A 434 14.29 5.96 -28.59
N ASP A 435 15.53 5.95 -29.11
CA ASP A 435 16.73 6.41 -28.40
C ASP A 435 16.69 7.94 -28.25
N GLY A 436 15.74 8.41 -27.44
CA GLY A 436 15.71 9.79 -26.95
C GLY A 436 16.94 10.01 -26.08
N GLY A 437 17.96 10.64 -26.67
CA GLY A 437 19.27 10.85 -26.05
C GLY A 437 19.17 11.42 -24.64
N GLU A 438 20.04 10.94 -23.74
CA GLU A 438 19.93 11.15 -22.30
C GLU A 438 19.74 12.64 -21.95
N ILE A 439 18.55 12.98 -21.46
CA ILE A 439 18.32 14.24 -20.74
C ILE A 439 19.01 14.09 -19.38
N ALA A 440 20.33 14.31 -19.39
CA ALA A 440 21.13 14.38 -18.20
C ALA A 440 20.72 15.65 -17.42
N LEU A 441 19.76 15.50 -16.52
CA LEU A 441 19.54 16.47 -15.44
C LEU A 441 20.90 16.70 -14.75
N PRO A 442 21.30 17.95 -14.47
CA PRO A 442 22.62 18.23 -13.92
C PRO A 442 22.73 17.61 -12.52
N VAL A 443 23.42 16.47 -12.46
CA VAL A 443 23.74 15.80 -11.19
C VAL A 443 24.67 16.73 -10.42
N ALA A 444 24.16 17.31 -9.33
CA ALA A 444 24.97 18.10 -8.42
C ALA A 444 26.12 17.24 -7.87
N ASP A 445 27.32 17.83 -7.78
CA ASP A 445 28.47 17.17 -7.17
C ASP A 445 28.11 16.69 -5.75
N PRO A 446 28.46 15.45 -5.37
CA PRO A 446 28.14 14.91 -4.06
C PRO A 446 28.81 15.75 -2.96
N LEU A 447 28.04 16.07 -1.93
CA LEU A 447 28.51 16.91 -0.82
C LEU A 447 29.69 16.26 -0.06
N PRO A 448 30.61 17.05 0.49
CA PRO A 448 31.67 16.52 1.36
C PRO A 448 31.07 15.78 2.56
N VAL A 449 31.67 14.64 2.94
CA VAL A 449 31.22 13.79 4.07
C VAL A 449 31.02 14.61 5.36
N SER A 450 31.93 15.56 5.63
CA SER A 450 31.83 16.45 6.79
C SER A 450 30.66 17.43 6.74
N GLU A 451 30.17 17.80 5.57
CA GLU A 451 28.96 18.62 5.40
C GLU A 451 27.69 17.79 5.61
N ILE A 452 27.62 16.59 5.03
CA ILE A 452 26.50 15.65 5.21
C ILE A 452 26.32 15.32 6.70
N LEU A 453 27.39 14.92 7.39
CA LEU A 453 27.35 14.62 8.83
C LEU A 453 27.08 15.88 9.67
N SER A 454 27.52 17.07 9.24
CA SER A 454 27.18 18.33 9.93
C SER A 454 25.69 18.65 9.82
N LYS A 455 25.07 18.45 8.66
CA LYS A 455 23.63 18.62 8.44
C LYS A 455 22.82 17.56 9.18
N SER A 456 23.26 16.30 9.15
CA SER A 456 22.66 15.22 9.93
C SER A 456 22.68 15.52 11.42
N ALA A 457 23.83 15.92 11.99
CA ALA A 457 23.92 16.34 13.37
C ALA A 457 22.98 17.52 13.71
N ALA A 458 22.84 18.50 12.81
CA ALA A 458 21.92 19.61 13.00
C ALA A 458 20.44 19.17 12.95
N GLU A 459 20.06 18.28 12.04
CA GLU A 459 18.70 17.70 11.94
C GLU A 459 18.35 16.85 13.17
N LEU A 460 19.30 16.04 13.65
CA LEU A 460 19.14 15.25 14.87
C LEU A 460 18.90 16.12 16.11
N LEU A 461 19.49 17.32 16.16
CA LEU A 461 19.33 18.29 17.24
C LEU A 461 18.16 19.27 17.06
N ARG A 462 17.40 19.22 15.96
CA ARG A 462 16.21 20.10 15.83
C ARG A 462 15.13 19.72 16.85
N PRO A 463 14.55 20.71 17.57
CA PRO A 463 13.39 20.45 18.41
C PRO A 463 12.21 20.04 17.54
N HIS A 464 11.56 18.93 17.88
CA HIS A 464 10.43 18.43 17.13
C HIS A 464 9.22 19.38 17.29
N PRO A 465 8.50 19.73 16.20
CA PRO A 465 7.16 20.30 16.34
C PRO A 465 6.27 19.25 17.04
N PRO A 466 5.25 19.68 17.80
CA PRO A 466 4.34 18.76 18.47
C PRO A 466 3.78 17.74 17.47
N SER A 467 3.79 16.46 17.85
CA SER A 467 3.32 15.34 17.03
C SER A 467 1.79 15.34 16.95
N CYS A 468 1.25 16.34 16.25
CA CYS A 468 -0.17 16.60 16.18
C CYS A 468 -0.61 16.68 14.72
N THR A 469 -1.71 15.98 14.42
CA THR A 469 -2.40 16.01 13.13
C THR A 469 -3.47 17.09 13.17
N GLY A 470 -3.48 17.99 12.18
CA GLY A 470 -4.56 18.94 12.00
C GLY A 470 -5.82 18.25 11.49
N LEU A 471 -7.00 18.62 12.00
CA LEU A 471 -8.28 18.17 11.48
C LEU A 471 -9.14 19.39 11.16
N VAL A 472 -9.64 19.48 9.92
CA VAL A 472 -10.57 20.52 9.47
C VAL A 472 -11.90 19.89 9.12
N TYR A 473 -12.99 20.45 9.65
CA TYR A 473 -14.37 20.11 9.36
C TYR A 473 -15.26 21.28 9.78
N ASP A 474 -16.27 21.61 8.99
CA ASP A 474 -17.32 22.57 9.30
C ASP A 474 -18.66 22.03 8.77
N GLU A 475 -19.69 22.05 9.61
CA GLU A 475 -21.01 21.52 9.30
C GLU A 475 -21.73 22.34 8.23
N LYS A 476 -21.38 23.61 8.02
CA LYS A 476 -21.90 24.43 6.91
C LYS A 476 -21.69 23.81 5.54
N MET A 477 -20.65 23.00 5.34
CA MET A 477 -20.43 22.28 4.08
C MET A 477 -21.54 21.26 3.77
N THR A 478 -22.44 20.97 4.71
CA THR A 478 -23.66 20.17 4.48
C THR A 478 -24.79 20.97 3.79
N GLU A 479 -24.74 22.31 3.77
CA GLU A 479 -25.77 23.15 3.13
C GLU A 479 -25.81 23.02 1.60
N HIS A 480 -24.79 22.43 0.98
CA HIS A 480 -24.81 22.12 -0.45
C HIS A 480 -25.58 20.81 -0.72
N TYR A 481 -26.76 20.88 -1.34
CA TYR A 481 -27.56 19.68 -1.64
C TYR A 481 -28.29 19.78 -2.98
N ASN A 482 -28.67 18.63 -3.54
CA ASN A 482 -29.44 18.54 -4.77
C ASN A 482 -30.94 18.73 -4.48
N MET A 483 -31.56 19.72 -5.12
CA MET A 483 -32.98 20.08 -4.89
C MET A 483 -33.98 19.24 -5.71
N TRP A 484 -33.49 18.35 -6.58
CA TRP A 484 -34.32 17.58 -7.54
C TRP A 484 -34.12 16.07 -7.43
N ASP A 485 -32.89 15.62 -7.15
CA ASP A 485 -32.57 14.21 -6.92
C ASP A 485 -32.02 14.02 -5.49
N SER A 486 -32.82 13.39 -4.63
CA SER A 486 -32.43 13.04 -3.26
C SER A 486 -31.67 11.73 -3.14
N GLN A 487 -31.41 11.03 -4.26
CA GLN A 487 -30.55 9.84 -4.33
C GLN A 487 -29.17 10.16 -4.93
N HIS A 488 -28.92 11.43 -5.26
CA HIS A 488 -27.66 11.90 -5.84
C HIS A 488 -26.46 11.52 -4.94
N PRO A 489 -25.40 10.89 -5.48
CA PRO A 489 -24.38 10.21 -4.66
C PRO A 489 -23.53 11.15 -3.79
N GLU A 490 -23.28 12.39 -4.25
CA GLU A 490 -22.53 13.40 -3.50
C GLU A 490 -23.42 14.02 -2.39
N LEU A 491 -23.69 13.22 -1.34
CA LEU A 491 -24.59 13.57 -0.24
C LEU A 491 -23.93 14.47 0.84
N PRO A 492 -24.67 15.42 1.44
CA PRO A 492 -24.24 16.15 2.65
C PRO A 492 -23.74 15.24 3.78
N GLN A 493 -24.35 14.06 3.93
CA GLN A 493 -24.04 13.08 4.95
C GLN A 493 -22.61 12.51 4.84
N ARG A 494 -21.91 12.68 3.71
CA ARG A 494 -20.54 12.19 3.51
C ARG A 494 -19.59 12.75 4.57
N VAL A 495 -19.50 14.07 4.66
CA VAL A 495 -18.58 14.74 5.61
C VAL A 495 -19.01 14.57 7.06
N SER A 496 -20.31 14.58 7.35
CA SER A 496 -20.79 14.45 8.74
C SER A 496 -20.68 13.02 9.27
N ARG A 497 -20.89 11.97 8.45
CA ARG A 497 -20.59 10.58 8.85
C ARG A 497 -19.10 10.34 9.05
N ILE A 498 -18.24 10.87 8.17
CA ILE A 498 -16.78 10.80 8.37
C ILE A 498 -16.39 11.48 9.70
N PHE A 499 -16.89 12.69 9.97
CA PHE A 499 -16.57 13.40 11.22
C PHE A 499 -17.15 12.71 12.47
N GLN A 500 -18.38 12.19 12.39
CA GLN A 500 -18.98 11.35 13.44
C GLN A 500 -18.08 10.15 13.75
N ARG A 501 -17.60 9.44 12.72
CA ARG A 501 -16.76 8.25 12.88
C ARG A 501 -15.37 8.59 13.48
N HIS A 502 -14.81 9.76 13.17
CA HIS A 502 -13.64 10.28 13.86
C HIS A 502 -13.92 10.54 15.36
N GLY A 503 -15.15 10.92 15.72
CA GLY A 503 -15.59 11.07 17.11
C GLY A 503 -15.75 9.74 17.84
N GLU A 504 -16.44 8.77 17.22
CA GLU A 504 -16.62 7.42 17.76
C GLU A 504 -15.28 6.71 18.04
N LEU A 505 -14.31 6.86 17.12
CA LEU A 505 -12.96 6.32 17.27
C LEU A 505 -12.01 7.26 18.05
N ARG A 506 -12.53 8.31 18.68
CA ARG A 506 -11.82 9.31 19.51
C ARG A 506 -10.62 9.97 18.84
N LEU A 507 -10.59 10.00 17.51
CA LEU A 507 -9.56 10.66 16.71
C LEU A 507 -9.69 12.19 16.79
N THR A 508 -10.91 12.70 16.95
CA THR A 508 -11.15 14.15 17.19
C THR A 508 -10.49 14.67 18.47
N GLU A 509 -10.33 13.83 19.50
CA GLU A 509 -9.61 14.17 20.75
C GLU A 509 -8.07 14.16 20.56
N ARG A 510 -7.58 13.43 19.55
CA ARG A 510 -6.15 13.24 19.26
C ARG A 510 -5.61 14.27 18.25
N CYS A 511 -6.48 14.86 17.42
CA CYS A 511 -6.13 15.87 16.42
C CYS A 511 -6.25 17.31 16.95
N CYS A 512 -5.44 18.22 16.43
CA CYS A 512 -5.66 19.66 16.59
C CYS A 512 -6.80 20.09 15.65
N ARG A 513 -7.94 20.53 16.20
CA ARG A 513 -9.02 21.10 15.39
C ARG A 513 -8.58 22.46 14.83
N LEU A 514 -8.42 22.54 13.51
CA LEU A 514 -8.10 23.77 12.79
C LEU A 514 -9.40 24.50 12.39
N PRO A 515 -9.41 25.84 12.33
CA PRO A 515 -10.57 26.60 11.90
C PRO A 515 -10.76 26.48 10.38
N ALA A 516 -11.98 26.15 9.94
CA ALA A 516 -12.39 26.35 8.56
C ALA A 516 -12.50 27.86 8.26
N ARG A 517 -12.22 28.25 7.03
CA ARG A 517 -12.42 29.63 6.55
C ARG A 517 -12.92 29.63 5.11
N LEU A 518 -13.50 30.75 4.67
CA LEU A 518 -13.79 30.96 3.26
C LEU A 518 -12.51 31.38 2.52
N ALA A 519 -12.26 30.78 1.36
CA ALA A 519 -11.32 31.30 0.37
C ALA A 519 -11.75 32.71 -0.11
N SER A 520 -10.81 33.63 -0.32
CA SER A 520 -11.08 34.92 -0.97
C SER A 520 -11.22 34.76 -2.49
N GLU A 521 -11.79 35.74 -3.17
CA GLU A 521 -11.91 35.69 -4.64
C GLU A 521 -10.54 35.82 -5.33
N GLU A 522 -9.59 36.53 -4.70
CA GLU A 522 -8.18 36.58 -5.11
C GLU A 522 -7.46 35.23 -4.90
N GLU A 523 -7.83 34.46 -3.88
CA GLU A 523 -7.30 33.11 -3.67
C GLU A 523 -7.87 32.12 -4.70
N LEU A 524 -9.19 32.13 -4.96
CA LEU A 524 -9.80 31.32 -6.03
C LEU A 524 -9.16 31.59 -7.39
N ARG A 525 -8.80 32.86 -7.65
CA ARG A 525 -8.15 33.30 -8.88
C ARG A 525 -6.69 32.87 -9.06
N MET A 526 -6.13 32.08 -8.14
CA MET A 526 -4.82 31.44 -8.34
C MET A 526 -4.88 30.25 -9.32
N CYS A 527 -6.06 29.65 -9.50
CA CYS A 527 -6.31 28.57 -10.48
C CYS A 527 -7.46 28.87 -11.44
N HIS A 528 -8.42 29.71 -11.03
CA HIS A 528 -9.68 29.93 -11.75
C HIS A 528 -9.75 31.29 -12.44
N SER A 529 -10.39 31.35 -13.60
CA SER A 529 -10.62 32.59 -14.35
C SER A 529 -11.60 33.51 -13.61
N LEU A 530 -11.43 34.83 -13.78
CA LEU A 530 -12.32 35.82 -13.15
C LEU A 530 -13.79 35.60 -13.53
N ALA A 531 -14.05 35.41 -14.84
CA ALA A 531 -15.41 35.22 -15.35
C ALA A 531 -16.08 33.97 -14.79
N TYR A 532 -15.33 32.88 -14.57
CA TYR A 532 -15.86 31.68 -13.94
C TYR A 532 -16.13 31.89 -12.44
N VAL A 533 -15.21 32.50 -11.69
CA VAL A 533 -15.43 32.84 -10.27
C VAL A 533 -16.64 33.76 -10.10
N GLU A 534 -16.83 34.76 -10.96
CA GLU A 534 -18.01 35.63 -10.98
C GLU A 534 -19.30 34.86 -11.35
N THR A 535 -19.23 33.92 -12.28
CA THR A 535 -20.35 33.06 -12.68
C THR A 535 -20.81 32.19 -11.51
N VAL A 536 -19.90 31.44 -10.87
CA VAL A 536 -20.25 30.60 -9.70
C VAL A 536 -20.72 31.48 -8.53
N LYS A 537 -20.08 32.63 -8.28
CA LYS A 537 -20.52 33.61 -7.27
C LYS A 537 -21.95 34.09 -7.48
N SER A 538 -22.38 34.30 -8.73
CA SER A 538 -23.73 34.78 -9.04
C SER A 538 -24.83 33.77 -8.64
N THR A 539 -24.52 32.46 -8.62
CA THR A 539 -25.46 31.39 -8.28
C THR A 539 -26.07 31.56 -6.88
N ALA A 540 -25.32 32.13 -5.92
CA ALA A 540 -25.79 32.36 -4.55
C ALA A 540 -27.04 33.26 -4.43
N THR A 541 -27.40 33.99 -5.49
CA THR A 541 -28.63 34.83 -5.54
C THR A 541 -29.66 34.36 -6.56
N MET A 542 -29.41 33.24 -7.27
CA MET A 542 -30.31 32.69 -8.27
C MET A 542 -31.51 31.95 -7.65
N LYS A 543 -32.61 31.87 -8.39
CA LYS A 543 -33.80 31.08 -8.02
C LYS A 543 -33.58 29.60 -8.39
N PRO A 544 -34.19 28.62 -7.70
CA PRO A 544 -33.98 27.19 -7.97
C PRO A 544 -34.10 26.77 -9.44
N ARG A 545 -35.07 27.28 -10.20
CA ARG A 545 -35.21 26.94 -11.63
C ARG A 545 -34.07 27.47 -12.52
N ASP A 546 -33.42 28.55 -12.10
CA ASP A 546 -32.29 29.13 -12.83
C ASP A 546 -30.99 28.47 -12.38
N LEU A 547 -30.89 28.07 -11.10
CA LEU A 547 -29.85 27.17 -10.58
C LEU A 547 -29.82 25.81 -11.28
N HIS A 548 -30.98 25.20 -11.54
CA HIS A 548 -31.09 23.95 -12.30
C HIS A 548 -30.50 24.13 -13.70
N ARG A 549 -30.97 25.14 -14.44
CA ARG A 549 -30.47 25.49 -15.79
C ARG A 549 -28.99 25.87 -15.79
N GLN A 550 -28.44 26.32 -14.66
CA GLN A 550 -27.01 26.60 -14.54
C GLN A 550 -26.19 25.34 -14.26
N GLY A 551 -26.74 24.36 -13.52
CA GLY A 551 -26.17 23.01 -13.42
C GLY A 551 -26.17 22.29 -14.78
N ASP A 552 -27.28 22.36 -15.52
CA ASP A 552 -27.47 21.73 -16.83
C ASP A 552 -26.50 22.22 -17.93
N GLN A 553 -25.72 23.29 -17.68
CA GLN A 553 -24.67 23.80 -18.58
C GLN A 553 -23.32 23.08 -18.40
N TYR A 554 -23.16 22.30 -17.32
CA TYR A 554 -21.91 21.64 -16.94
C TYR A 554 -22.07 20.12 -16.89
N ASN A 555 -20.98 19.37 -17.01
CA ASN A 555 -21.01 17.91 -16.95
C ASN A 555 -21.12 17.43 -15.49
N SER A 556 -22.20 16.74 -15.14
CA SER A 556 -22.46 16.19 -13.80
C SER A 556 -22.33 17.20 -12.66
N ILE A 557 -23.05 18.32 -12.75
CA ILE A 557 -23.13 19.36 -11.69
C ILE A 557 -24.57 19.62 -11.27
N TYR A 558 -24.79 19.75 -9.96
CA TYR A 558 -26.04 20.23 -9.37
C TYR A 558 -25.72 21.47 -8.51
N ILE A 559 -26.60 22.48 -8.50
CA ILE A 559 -26.33 23.76 -7.83
C ILE A 559 -27.49 24.17 -6.92
N CYS A 560 -27.16 24.67 -5.72
CA CYS A 560 -28.07 25.28 -4.76
C CYS A 560 -27.52 26.64 -4.30
N ALA A 561 -28.28 27.42 -3.54
CA ALA A 561 -27.85 28.76 -3.12
C ALA A 561 -26.55 28.76 -2.27
N SER A 562 -26.37 27.77 -1.39
CA SER A 562 -25.16 27.65 -0.56
C SER A 562 -23.95 27.03 -1.29
N SER A 563 -24.08 26.56 -2.54
CA SER A 563 -22.99 25.87 -3.27
C SER A 563 -21.70 26.70 -3.33
N TYR A 564 -21.80 27.99 -3.61
CA TYR A 564 -20.64 28.90 -3.69
C TYR A 564 -19.96 29.12 -2.33
N GLU A 565 -20.72 29.25 -1.23
CA GLU A 565 -20.14 29.39 0.11
C GLU A 565 -19.49 28.06 0.56
N CYS A 566 -20.13 26.92 0.30
CA CYS A 566 -19.57 25.60 0.61
C CYS A 566 -18.27 25.34 -0.16
N ALA A 567 -18.22 25.61 -1.47
CA ALA A 567 -17.01 25.44 -2.28
C ALA A 567 -15.85 26.35 -1.82
N ARG A 568 -16.17 27.58 -1.37
CA ARG A 568 -15.18 28.48 -0.74
C ARG A 568 -14.73 27.99 0.63
N LEU A 569 -15.60 27.35 1.39
CA LEU A 569 -15.30 26.79 2.70
C LEU A 569 -14.45 25.51 2.60
N ALA A 570 -14.65 24.70 1.56
CA ALA A 570 -13.80 23.55 1.22
C ALA A 570 -12.37 24.00 0.87
N ALA A 571 -12.21 24.89 -0.12
CA ALA A 571 -10.90 25.41 -0.53
C ALA A 571 -10.19 26.16 0.61
N GLY A 572 -10.90 27.01 1.35
CA GLY A 572 -10.33 27.73 2.49
C GLY A 572 -10.00 26.82 3.69
N SER A 573 -10.69 25.69 3.87
CA SER A 573 -10.30 24.66 4.84
C SER A 573 -9.00 23.94 4.45
N ALA A 574 -8.80 23.67 3.15
CA ALA A 574 -7.53 23.15 2.64
C ALA A 574 -6.39 24.18 2.83
N PHE A 575 -6.66 25.47 2.68
CA PHE A 575 -5.71 26.54 3.00
C PHE A 575 -5.32 26.55 4.49
N SER A 576 -6.28 26.47 5.41
CA SER A 576 -6.00 26.36 6.85
C SER A 576 -5.13 25.15 7.20
N ALA A 577 -5.36 24.00 6.53
CA ALA A 577 -4.54 22.80 6.71
C ALA A 577 -3.10 23.00 6.22
N VAL A 578 -2.91 23.56 5.02
CA VAL A 578 -1.59 23.85 4.45
C VAL A 578 -0.84 24.90 5.27
N GLU A 579 -1.50 25.98 5.69
CA GLU A 579 -0.89 27.04 6.51
C GLU A 579 -0.38 26.49 7.85
N ALA A 580 -1.19 25.66 8.53
CA ALA A 580 -0.80 25.03 9.79
C ALA A 580 0.33 23.99 9.64
N VAL A 581 0.42 23.28 8.50
CA VAL A 581 1.51 22.35 8.19
C VAL A 581 2.81 23.07 7.81
N LEU A 582 2.74 24.14 7.01
CA LEU A 582 3.94 24.88 6.58
C LEU A 582 4.52 25.75 7.69
N SER A 583 3.69 26.32 8.57
CA SER A 583 4.13 27.04 9.77
C SER A 583 4.63 26.13 10.90
N GLY A 584 4.38 24.82 10.82
CA GLY A 584 4.76 23.84 11.85
C GLY A 584 3.85 23.84 13.09
N GLN A 585 2.66 24.44 13.02
CA GLN A 585 1.61 24.31 14.05
C GLN A 585 1.15 22.85 14.20
N VAL A 586 1.07 22.12 13.08
CA VAL A 586 0.81 20.68 12.99
C VAL A 586 1.82 20.04 12.04
N ARG A 587 2.02 18.72 12.12
CA ARG A 587 2.95 18.00 11.23
C ARG A 587 2.32 17.67 9.88
N ASN A 588 1.08 17.20 9.93
CA ASN A 588 0.26 16.73 8.82
C ASN A 588 -1.21 17.12 9.11
N ALA A 589 -2.10 16.97 8.13
CA ALA A 589 -3.51 17.32 8.33
C ALA A 589 -4.50 16.49 7.49
N VAL A 590 -5.76 16.48 7.93
CA VAL A 590 -6.91 15.94 7.22
C VAL A 590 -8.01 17.00 7.12
N ALA A 591 -8.52 17.23 5.91
CA ALA A 591 -9.60 18.16 5.61
C ALA A 591 -10.83 17.38 5.13
N ILE A 592 -11.83 17.28 6.02
CA ILE A 592 -13.11 16.61 5.77
C ILE A 592 -14.04 17.65 5.15
N VAL A 593 -13.93 17.82 3.82
CA VAL A 593 -14.53 18.93 3.06
C VAL A 593 -15.50 18.46 1.97
N ARG A 594 -16.42 19.34 1.55
CA ARG A 594 -17.22 19.20 0.32
C ARG A 594 -17.81 20.55 -0.13
N PRO A 595 -18.18 20.77 -1.41
CA PRO A 595 -18.01 19.87 -2.56
C PRO A 595 -16.55 19.53 -2.88
N PRO A 596 -16.30 18.47 -3.67
CA PRO A 596 -14.97 18.13 -4.20
C PRO A 596 -14.42 19.22 -5.16
N GLY A 597 -13.19 19.04 -5.61
CA GLY A 597 -12.46 19.97 -6.46
C GLY A 597 -11.71 19.38 -7.67
N HIS A 598 -11.25 18.12 -7.66
CA HIS A 598 -10.23 17.64 -8.60
C HIS A 598 -10.64 17.62 -10.09
N HIS A 599 -11.95 17.59 -10.40
CA HIS A 599 -12.48 17.72 -11.77
C HIS A 599 -12.70 19.17 -12.24
N ALA A 600 -12.65 20.17 -11.35
CA ALA A 600 -12.93 21.56 -11.70
C ALA A 600 -11.78 22.17 -12.51
N GLU A 601 -12.09 22.65 -13.71
CA GLU A 601 -11.17 23.29 -14.65
C GLU A 601 -10.95 24.77 -14.31
N SER A 602 -10.05 25.44 -15.05
CA SER A 602 -9.80 26.87 -14.86
C SER A 602 -11.03 27.77 -15.12
N ASP A 603 -11.98 27.35 -15.95
CA ASP A 603 -13.14 28.15 -16.35
C ASP A 603 -14.49 27.39 -16.38
N THR A 604 -14.52 26.12 -15.96
CA THR A 604 -15.76 25.32 -15.92
C THR A 604 -15.84 24.37 -14.73
N ALA A 605 -17.06 24.16 -14.24
CA ALA A 605 -17.39 23.11 -13.28
C ALA A 605 -17.52 21.76 -14.01
N CYS A 606 -17.21 20.66 -13.31
CA CYS A 606 -17.35 19.30 -13.82
C CYS A 606 -17.39 18.30 -12.64
N GLY A 607 -18.12 17.18 -12.75
CA GLY A 607 -17.99 16.05 -11.83
C GLY A 607 -18.17 16.41 -10.35
N PHE A 608 -19.27 17.08 -10.01
CA PHE A 608 -19.57 17.65 -8.68
C PHE A 608 -18.60 18.75 -8.18
N CYS A 609 -17.51 19.03 -8.90
CA CYS A 609 -16.45 19.95 -8.50
C CYS A 609 -16.72 21.38 -8.98
N PHE A 610 -16.57 22.35 -8.07
CA PHE A 610 -16.74 23.79 -8.36
C PHE A 610 -15.41 24.53 -8.42
N PHE A 611 -14.55 24.34 -7.42
CA PHE A 611 -13.21 24.92 -7.37
C PHE A 611 -12.23 23.84 -6.96
N ASN A 612 -11.11 23.72 -7.67
CA ASN A 612 -10.10 22.71 -7.38
C ASN A 612 -9.35 23.02 -6.08
N SER A 613 -9.89 22.53 -4.96
CA SER A 613 -9.38 22.78 -3.61
C SER A 613 -7.93 22.34 -3.43
N VAL A 614 -7.51 21.24 -4.06
CA VAL A 614 -6.15 20.70 -3.98
C VAL A 614 -5.17 21.52 -4.83
N ALA A 615 -5.52 21.84 -6.08
CA ALA A 615 -4.68 22.71 -6.93
C ALA A 615 -4.54 24.12 -6.33
N LEU A 616 -5.64 24.68 -5.83
CA LEU A 616 -5.63 25.95 -5.11
C LEU A 616 -4.74 25.88 -3.86
N ALA A 617 -4.78 24.77 -3.10
CA ALA A 617 -3.92 24.58 -1.93
C ALA A 617 -2.44 24.46 -2.31
N ALA A 618 -2.08 23.87 -3.45
CA ALA A 618 -0.72 23.88 -3.98
C ALA A 618 -0.25 25.29 -4.35
N ARG A 619 -1.07 26.07 -5.07
CA ARG A 619 -0.75 27.49 -5.38
C ARG A 619 -0.67 28.36 -4.12
N TYR A 620 -1.53 28.10 -3.13
CA TYR A 620 -1.47 28.75 -1.82
C TYR A 620 -0.17 28.40 -1.07
N ALA A 621 0.25 27.14 -1.08
CA ALA A 621 1.51 26.68 -0.50
C ALA A 621 2.73 27.37 -1.13
N GLN A 622 2.77 27.47 -2.46
CA GLN A 622 3.84 28.17 -3.18
C GLN A 622 3.85 29.68 -2.89
N ARG A 623 2.66 30.30 -2.77
CA ARG A 623 2.50 31.70 -2.37
C ARG A 623 3.00 31.97 -0.95
N LEU A 624 2.69 31.09 0.02
CA LEU A 624 3.20 31.18 1.39
C LEU A 624 4.71 30.95 1.48
N ALA A 625 5.28 30.14 0.58
CA ALA A 625 6.71 29.88 0.51
C ALA A 625 7.51 30.95 -0.28
N GLU A 626 6.83 31.91 -0.91
CA GLU A 626 7.37 32.95 -1.79
C GLU A 626 8.29 32.44 -2.92
N ARG A 627 8.10 31.19 -3.36
CA ARG A 627 8.94 30.49 -4.35
C ARG A 627 8.21 29.32 -5.02
N PRO A 628 8.70 28.79 -6.16
CA PRO A 628 8.27 27.49 -6.70
C PRO A 628 8.72 26.34 -5.78
N MET A 629 7.99 26.16 -4.68
CA MET A 629 8.16 25.02 -3.78
C MET A 629 7.67 23.74 -4.46
N ARG A 630 8.42 22.63 -4.33
CA ARG A 630 8.03 21.35 -4.89
C ARG A 630 6.84 20.77 -4.14
N VAL A 631 5.68 20.72 -4.78
CA VAL A 631 4.47 20.09 -4.24
C VAL A 631 4.21 18.80 -4.99
N MET A 632 3.98 17.69 -4.29
CA MET A 632 3.40 16.50 -4.89
C MET A 632 1.89 16.55 -4.67
N ILE A 633 1.11 16.29 -5.71
CA ILE A 633 -0.32 15.98 -5.63
C ILE A 633 -0.48 14.52 -6.02
N LEU A 634 -0.89 13.68 -5.08
CA LEU A 634 -1.40 12.34 -5.38
C LEU A 634 -2.92 12.39 -5.49
N ASP A 635 -3.46 11.83 -6.56
CA ASP A 635 -4.86 11.50 -6.71
C ASP A 635 -5.05 9.98 -6.68
N TRP A 636 -5.82 9.52 -5.70
CA TRP A 636 -6.23 8.11 -5.57
C TRP A 636 -7.74 7.92 -5.69
N ASP A 637 -8.46 8.98 -6.09
CA ASP A 637 -9.86 8.88 -6.54
C ASP A 637 -9.95 7.91 -7.72
N VAL A 638 -11.08 7.23 -7.87
CA VAL A 638 -11.27 6.28 -8.97
C VAL A 638 -11.45 6.99 -10.32
N HIS A 639 -11.68 8.29 -10.33
CA HIS A 639 -11.77 9.12 -11.53
C HIS A 639 -10.49 9.92 -11.75
N HIS A 640 -10.16 10.19 -13.01
CA HIS A 640 -9.03 11.06 -13.35
C HIS A 640 -9.38 12.53 -13.02
N GLY A 641 -8.60 13.16 -12.14
CA GLY A 641 -8.70 14.58 -11.80
C GLY A 641 -8.23 15.50 -12.93
N ASN A 642 -8.96 15.54 -14.05
CA ASN A 642 -8.66 16.32 -15.25
C ASN A 642 -8.28 17.78 -14.97
N GLY A 643 -9.07 18.47 -14.14
CA GLY A 643 -8.82 19.87 -13.79
C GLY A 643 -7.51 20.05 -13.02
N THR A 644 -7.12 19.07 -12.21
CA THR A 644 -5.82 19.06 -11.53
C THR A 644 -4.68 18.87 -12.53
N GLN A 645 -4.82 17.97 -13.50
CA GLN A 645 -3.82 17.78 -14.55
C GLN A 645 -3.60 19.07 -15.35
N HIS A 646 -4.65 19.68 -15.90
CA HIS A 646 -4.53 20.86 -16.76
C HIS A 646 -3.98 22.10 -16.02
N MET A 647 -4.18 22.22 -14.70
CA MET A 647 -3.67 23.33 -13.88
C MET A 647 -2.15 23.29 -13.62
N PHE A 648 -1.49 22.16 -13.89
CA PHE A 648 -0.04 21.96 -13.66
C PHE A 648 0.69 21.31 -14.84
N GLU A 649 0.03 21.12 -15.98
CA GLU A 649 0.56 20.29 -17.07
C GLU A 649 1.90 20.81 -17.64
N ASP A 650 2.17 22.11 -17.55
CA ASP A 650 3.44 22.74 -17.96
C ASP A 650 4.38 23.11 -16.79
N ASP A 651 4.05 22.75 -15.55
CA ASP A 651 4.70 23.26 -14.34
C ASP A 651 5.56 22.20 -13.59
N PRO A 652 6.90 22.22 -13.75
CA PRO A 652 7.81 21.26 -13.10
C PRO A 652 7.99 21.48 -11.59
N SER A 653 7.32 22.48 -10.99
CA SER A 653 7.27 22.65 -9.54
C SER A 653 6.15 21.83 -8.87
N VAL A 654 5.26 21.21 -9.64
CA VAL A 654 4.19 20.34 -9.14
C VAL A 654 4.23 18.98 -9.84
N LEU A 655 4.41 17.92 -9.06
CA LEU A 655 4.28 16.54 -9.54
C LEU A 655 2.84 16.08 -9.29
N TYR A 656 2.06 15.86 -10.36
CA TYR A 656 0.73 15.26 -10.30
C TYR A 656 0.81 13.77 -10.64
N VAL A 657 0.28 12.92 -9.76
CA VAL A 657 0.22 11.46 -9.92
C VAL A 657 -1.23 11.01 -9.74
N SER A 658 -1.79 10.21 -10.65
CA SER A 658 -3.20 9.78 -10.60
C SER A 658 -3.38 8.26 -10.77
N LEU A 659 -4.16 7.62 -9.88
CA LEU A 659 -4.38 6.16 -9.83
C LEU A 659 -5.82 5.74 -10.16
N HIS A 660 -6.36 6.21 -11.28
CA HIS A 660 -7.78 6.14 -11.63
C HIS A 660 -8.18 4.93 -12.49
N ARG A 661 -9.48 4.65 -12.57
CA ARG A 661 -10.07 3.78 -13.59
C ARG A 661 -10.25 4.54 -14.90
N TYR A 662 -9.87 3.90 -16.00
CA TYR A 662 -9.85 4.49 -17.34
C TYR A 662 -10.71 3.71 -18.34
N ASP A 663 -10.72 2.37 -18.22
CA ASP A 663 -11.44 1.45 -19.13
C ASP A 663 -11.21 1.76 -20.63
N ASN A 664 -10.01 2.23 -21.01
CA ASN A 664 -9.61 2.67 -22.35
C ASN A 664 -10.41 3.90 -22.82
N GLY A 665 -10.47 4.96 -22.00
CA GLY A 665 -11.18 6.21 -22.28
C GLY A 665 -12.70 6.17 -22.05
N LEU A 666 -13.23 5.05 -21.57
CA LEU A 666 -14.68 4.84 -21.39
C LEU A 666 -15.18 5.14 -19.97
N PHE A 667 -14.28 5.35 -19.00
CA PHE A 667 -14.65 5.76 -17.64
C PHE A 667 -14.62 7.29 -17.49
N PHE A 668 -15.43 7.85 -16.58
CA PHE A 668 -15.52 9.31 -16.38
C PHE A 668 -14.16 9.89 -15.93
N PRO A 669 -13.68 11.02 -16.50
CA PRO A 669 -14.38 12.03 -17.30
C PRO A 669 -14.48 11.75 -18.83
N THR A 670 -14.15 10.54 -19.29
CA THR A 670 -14.21 10.11 -20.71
C THR A 670 -13.33 10.94 -21.67
N SER A 671 -12.08 11.17 -21.27
CA SER A 671 -11.03 11.73 -22.15
C SER A 671 -9.80 10.82 -22.20
N GLU A 672 -9.07 10.88 -23.32
CA GLU A 672 -7.74 10.27 -23.48
C GLU A 672 -6.66 10.96 -22.63
N ASP A 673 -6.95 12.12 -22.03
CA ASP A 673 -6.02 12.87 -21.17
C ASP A 673 -5.64 12.12 -19.88
N ALA A 674 -6.39 11.06 -19.56
CA ALA A 674 -6.13 10.13 -18.46
C ALA A 674 -5.13 9.01 -18.82
N ASP A 675 -4.70 8.86 -20.08
CA ASP A 675 -3.83 7.75 -20.47
C ASP A 675 -2.36 7.94 -20.02
N TYR A 676 -1.59 6.84 -20.03
CA TYR A 676 -0.20 6.80 -19.55
C TYR A 676 0.81 7.54 -20.45
N ASP A 677 0.42 7.95 -21.66
CA ASP A 677 1.27 8.72 -22.59
C ASP A 677 1.19 10.24 -22.36
N ARG A 678 0.25 10.69 -21.53
CA ARG A 678 0.00 12.08 -21.14
C ARG A 678 0.97 12.50 -20.03
N VAL A 679 2.21 12.73 -20.44
CA VAL A 679 3.36 13.02 -19.55
C VAL A 679 3.53 14.50 -19.17
N GLY A 680 2.58 15.36 -19.53
CA GLY A 680 2.70 16.81 -19.38
C GLY A 680 3.29 17.52 -20.62
N LEU A 681 3.27 18.84 -20.57
CA LEU A 681 3.62 19.77 -21.65
C LEU A 681 4.83 20.63 -21.28
N GLY A 682 5.43 21.28 -22.29
CA GLY A 682 6.46 22.30 -22.07
C GLY A 682 7.57 21.86 -21.08
N PRO A 683 7.87 22.67 -20.04
CA PRO A 683 8.77 22.32 -18.94
C PRO A 683 8.25 21.24 -17.98
N GLY A 684 6.92 21.09 -17.83
CA GLY A 684 6.24 20.07 -17.00
C GLY A 684 6.32 18.64 -17.54
N LYS A 685 7.01 18.39 -18.65
CA LYS A 685 7.22 17.05 -19.21
C LYS A 685 7.93 16.11 -18.23
N GLY A 686 7.21 15.08 -17.81
CA GLY A 686 7.59 14.08 -16.81
C GLY A 686 6.85 14.22 -15.48
N TYR A 687 6.21 15.37 -15.22
CA TYR A 687 5.60 15.74 -13.94
C TYR A 687 4.08 15.52 -13.87
N THR A 688 3.43 15.19 -14.98
CA THR A 688 2.11 14.54 -15.01
C THR A 688 2.31 13.04 -15.16
N LEU A 689 1.78 12.22 -14.25
CA LEU A 689 1.93 10.76 -14.27
C LEU A 689 0.59 10.05 -13.99
N ASN A 690 -0.01 9.50 -15.05
CA ASN A 690 -1.25 8.73 -14.97
C ASN A 690 -0.99 7.22 -14.86
N VAL A 691 -1.75 6.51 -14.03
CA VAL A 691 -1.75 5.04 -13.94
C VAL A 691 -3.17 4.52 -14.26
N PRO A 692 -3.51 4.37 -15.54
CA PRO A 692 -4.88 4.06 -15.97
C PRO A 692 -5.26 2.59 -15.75
N TRP A 693 -6.26 2.32 -14.90
CA TRP A 693 -6.81 0.98 -14.74
C TRP A 693 -7.79 0.62 -15.87
N ASN A 694 -7.36 -0.29 -16.74
CA ASN A 694 -8.13 -0.79 -17.89
C ASN A 694 -8.99 -2.04 -17.60
N CYS A 695 -9.38 -2.23 -16.33
CA CYS A 695 -10.26 -3.32 -15.90
C CYS A 695 -10.89 -2.96 -14.54
N PRO A 696 -12.20 -3.20 -14.32
CA PRO A 696 -12.82 -2.96 -13.02
C PRO A 696 -12.36 -3.97 -11.95
N ARG A 697 -12.58 -3.60 -10.68
CA ARG A 697 -12.24 -4.39 -9.46
C ARG A 697 -10.75 -4.52 -9.16
N MET A 698 -9.93 -3.56 -9.58
CA MET A 698 -8.59 -3.39 -8.98
C MET A 698 -8.73 -3.09 -7.47
N GLY A 699 -7.78 -3.52 -6.66
CA GLY A 699 -7.76 -3.25 -5.22
C GLY A 699 -6.35 -3.29 -4.66
N ASP A 700 -6.22 -3.69 -3.39
CA ASP A 700 -4.96 -3.62 -2.63
C ASP A 700 -3.72 -4.19 -3.35
N PRO A 701 -3.76 -5.34 -4.05
CA PRO A 701 -2.59 -5.84 -4.78
C PRO A 701 -2.13 -4.92 -5.91
N GLU A 702 -3.07 -4.30 -6.63
CA GLU A 702 -2.78 -3.41 -7.75
C GLU A 702 -2.32 -2.02 -7.27
N TYR A 703 -2.98 -1.46 -6.26
CA TYR A 703 -2.61 -0.17 -5.67
C TYR A 703 -1.26 -0.23 -4.95
N MET A 704 -0.99 -1.27 -4.14
CA MET A 704 0.33 -1.43 -3.53
C MET A 704 1.42 -1.73 -4.57
N ALA A 705 1.10 -2.40 -5.69
CA ALA A 705 2.03 -2.54 -6.81
C ALA A 705 2.34 -1.19 -7.50
N ALA A 706 1.33 -0.32 -7.69
CA ALA A 706 1.54 1.03 -8.19
C ALA A 706 2.43 1.85 -7.25
N PHE A 707 2.15 1.81 -5.95
CA PHE A 707 2.94 2.51 -4.94
C PHE A 707 4.40 2.08 -4.94
N HIS A 708 4.67 0.78 -4.96
CA HIS A 708 6.02 0.24 -4.90
C HIS A 708 6.81 0.37 -6.22
N GLN A 709 6.16 0.22 -7.38
CA GLN A 709 6.84 0.22 -8.68
C GLN A 709 6.92 1.59 -9.35
N ILE A 710 6.00 2.51 -9.03
CA ILE A 710 5.83 3.79 -9.75
C ILE A 710 5.80 4.98 -8.78
N VAL A 711 4.79 5.07 -7.90
CA VAL A 711 4.51 6.30 -7.12
C VAL A 711 5.67 6.65 -6.19
N MET A 712 6.04 5.75 -5.27
CA MET A 712 7.09 6.05 -4.29
C MET A 712 8.47 6.23 -4.94
N PRO A 713 8.90 5.42 -5.92
CA PRO A 713 10.15 5.67 -6.66
C PRO A 713 10.25 7.09 -7.24
N VAL A 714 9.23 7.54 -7.98
CA VAL A 714 9.19 8.89 -8.58
C VAL A 714 9.09 9.97 -7.50
N SER A 715 8.30 9.74 -6.45
CA SER A 715 8.13 10.70 -5.35
C SER A 715 9.42 10.95 -4.57
N TYR A 716 10.23 9.91 -4.35
CA TYR A 716 11.55 10.05 -3.73
C TYR A 716 12.54 10.79 -4.64
N GLU A 717 12.50 10.54 -5.95
CA GLU A 717 13.37 11.22 -6.92
C GLU A 717 13.00 12.71 -7.11
N PHE A 718 11.71 13.05 -7.03
CA PHE A 718 11.19 14.43 -7.02
C PHE A 718 11.46 15.17 -5.68
N ASN A 719 11.51 14.43 -4.58
CA ASN A 719 11.76 14.94 -3.22
C ASN A 719 10.86 16.14 -2.85
N PRO A 720 9.53 15.95 -2.71
CA PRO A 720 8.58 17.02 -2.45
C PRO A 720 8.78 17.66 -1.08
N GLU A 721 8.37 18.92 -0.96
CA GLU A 721 8.44 19.73 0.28
C GLU A 721 7.07 19.84 0.97
N LEU A 722 6.01 19.45 0.27
CA LEU A 722 4.64 19.25 0.73
C LEU A 722 4.01 18.15 -0.14
N VAL A 723 3.28 17.22 0.48
CA VAL A 723 2.41 16.25 -0.22
C VAL A 723 0.96 16.63 0.04
N LEU A 724 0.19 16.81 -1.03
CA LEU A 724 -1.25 16.90 -1.01
C LEU A 724 -1.84 15.60 -1.56
N VAL A 725 -2.96 15.16 -0.99
CA VAL A 725 -3.70 14.00 -1.48
C VAL A 725 -5.13 14.42 -1.81
N SER A 726 -5.49 14.33 -3.09
CA SER A 726 -6.87 14.26 -3.57
C SER A 726 -7.45 12.93 -3.08
N ALA A 727 -8.06 12.97 -1.90
CA ALA A 727 -8.41 11.81 -1.11
C ALA A 727 -9.83 11.33 -1.45
N GLY A 728 -10.01 10.84 -2.68
CA GLY A 728 -11.21 10.12 -3.09
C GLY A 728 -11.31 8.74 -2.43
N PHE A 729 -12.52 8.31 -2.08
CA PHE A 729 -12.74 6.99 -1.48
C PHE A 729 -13.77 6.15 -2.25
N ASP A 730 -13.96 6.43 -3.54
CA ASP A 730 -14.79 5.65 -4.47
C ASP A 730 -14.03 4.51 -5.16
N ALA A 731 -12.70 4.52 -5.11
CA ALA A 731 -11.90 3.32 -5.38
C ALA A 731 -12.11 2.24 -4.28
N ALA A 732 -12.75 2.58 -3.16
CA ALA A 732 -12.97 1.70 -2.03
C ALA A 732 -13.99 0.58 -2.33
N ARG A 733 -13.77 -0.58 -1.71
CA ARG A 733 -14.68 -1.72 -1.74
C ARG A 733 -16.08 -1.31 -1.28
N GLY A 734 -17.05 -1.49 -2.17
CA GLY A 734 -18.47 -1.25 -1.89
C GLY A 734 -18.98 0.14 -2.28
N ASP A 735 -18.14 0.98 -2.89
CA ASP A 735 -18.61 2.21 -3.53
C ASP A 735 -19.55 1.93 -4.73
N PRO A 736 -20.65 2.68 -4.92
CA PRO A 736 -21.58 2.47 -6.02
C PRO A 736 -21.08 2.91 -7.40
N LEU A 737 -20.07 3.79 -7.50
CA LEU A 737 -19.61 4.36 -8.79
C LEU A 737 -18.30 3.73 -9.26
N GLY A 738 -17.27 3.67 -8.40
CA GLY A 738 -15.92 3.30 -8.83
C GLY A 738 -15.76 1.84 -9.28
N GLY A 739 -16.44 0.92 -8.59
CA GLY A 739 -16.37 -0.52 -8.90
C GLY A 739 -14.99 -1.16 -8.64
N CYS A 740 -14.11 -0.49 -7.89
CA CYS A 740 -12.87 -1.03 -7.37
C CYS A 740 -13.07 -1.72 -6.00
N LEU A 741 -11.99 -2.27 -5.45
CA LEU A 741 -11.99 -3.13 -4.25
C LEU A 741 -10.94 -2.72 -3.21
N VAL A 742 -10.47 -1.46 -3.22
CA VAL A 742 -9.46 -0.98 -2.26
C VAL A 742 -10.02 -1.02 -0.83
N THR A 743 -9.25 -1.51 0.12
CA THR A 743 -9.66 -1.62 1.53
C THR A 743 -9.27 -0.38 2.35
N PRO A 744 -10.00 -0.05 3.44
CA PRO A 744 -9.58 0.97 4.41
C PRO A 744 -8.14 0.76 4.90
N GLU A 745 -7.74 -0.49 5.08
CA GLU A 745 -6.39 -0.90 5.45
C GLU A 745 -5.37 -0.53 4.35
N CYS A 746 -5.71 -0.69 3.06
CA CYS A 746 -4.84 -0.25 1.96
C CYS A 746 -4.64 1.27 1.95
N TYR A 747 -5.69 2.06 2.19
CA TYR A 747 -5.56 3.52 2.33
C TYR A 747 -4.66 3.92 3.53
N ALA A 748 -4.67 3.19 4.64
CA ALA A 748 -3.71 3.38 5.73
C ALA A 748 -2.26 3.06 5.31
N HIS A 749 -2.01 1.98 4.57
CA HIS A 749 -0.66 1.66 4.06
C HIS A 749 -0.17 2.70 3.05
N MET A 750 -1.03 3.15 2.13
CA MET A 750 -0.73 4.24 1.19
C MET A 750 -0.40 5.54 1.92
N THR A 751 -1.22 5.94 2.91
CA THR A 751 -0.96 7.11 3.76
C THR A 751 0.37 6.99 4.53
N HIS A 752 0.66 5.82 5.08
CA HIS A 752 1.93 5.58 5.79
C HIS A 752 3.14 5.74 4.87
N LEU A 753 3.11 5.20 3.65
CA LEU A 753 4.22 5.35 2.70
C LEU A 753 4.50 6.83 2.39
N LEU A 754 3.45 7.65 2.19
CA LEU A 754 3.58 9.09 1.94
C LEU A 754 4.16 9.88 3.12
N LEU A 755 3.96 9.44 4.37
CA LEU A 755 4.56 10.07 5.55
C LEU A 755 6.10 9.96 5.60
N GLY A 756 6.70 9.13 4.74
CA GLY A 756 8.15 9.08 4.51
C GLY A 756 8.68 10.22 3.60
N LEU A 757 7.81 11.07 3.06
CA LEU A 757 8.15 12.20 2.18
C LEU A 757 7.96 13.54 2.91
N ALA A 758 8.53 14.62 2.36
CA ALA A 758 8.27 16.01 2.76
C ALA A 758 8.44 16.36 4.25
N GLY A 759 9.20 15.60 5.03
CA GLY A 759 9.27 15.79 6.48
C GLY A 759 8.00 15.34 7.22
N GLY A 760 7.23 14.41 6.65
CA GLY A 760 5.91 14.02 7.11
C GLY A 760 4.80 15.03 6.80
N LYS A 761 5.07 16.07 6.01
CA LYS A 761 4.10 17.12 5.62
C LYS A 761 3.13 16.60 4.56
N VAL A 762 2.13 15.87 5.01
CA VAL A 762 1.05 15.31 4.18
C VAL A 762 -0.28 15.96 4.56
N VAL A 763 -1.06 16.40 3.57
CA VAL A 763 -2.42 16.93 3.75
C VAL A 763 -3.40 16.14 2.89
N LEU A 764 -4.37 15.49 3.53
CA LEU A 764 -5.47 14.78 2.85
C LEU A 764 -6.67 15.72 2.70
N VAL A 765 -7.21 15.84 1.50
CA VAL A 765 -8.39 16.66 1.19
C VAL A 765 -9.45 15.75 0.57
N LEU A 766 -10.63 15.66 1.17
CA LEU A 766 -11.69 14.75 0.69
C LEU A 766 -12.18 15.14 -0.71
N GLU A 767 -12.15 14.20 -1.65
CA GLU A 767 -12.67 14.34 -3.01
C GLU A 767 -13.92 13.46 -3.19
N GLY A 768 -13.89 12.40 -4.02
CA GLY A 768 -14.99 11.46 -4.24
C GLY A 768 -15.17 10.39 -3.15
N GLY A 769 -15.89 9.32 -3.47
CA GLY A 769 -16.34 8.29 -2.53
C GLY A 769 -17.73 8.57 -1.95
N TYR A 770 -18.65 7.63 -2.15
CA TYR A 770 -20.10 7.84 -2.03
C TYR A 770 -20.81 6.77 -1.19
N ASN A 771 -20.17 5.62 -0.91
CA ASN A 771 -20.61 4.74 0.17
C ASN A 771 -20.21 5.33 1.54
N LEU A 772 -21.20 5.84 2.28
CA LEU A 772 -21.04 6.51 3.58
C LEU A 772 -20.24 5.70 4.63
N GLU A 773 -20.27 4.37 4.56
CA GLU A 773 -19.52 3.50 5.47
C GLU A 773 -18.07 3.35 5.01
N SER A 774 -17.87 2.98 3.73
CA SER A 774 -16.53 2.78 3.15
C SER A 774 -15.66 4.03 3.22
N ILE A 775 -16.24 5.24 3.01
CA ILE A 775 -15.51 6.50 3.16
C ILE A 775 -15.17 6.84 4.62
N SER A 776 -16.05 6.49 5.56
CA SER A 776 -15.85 6.77 6.99
C SER A 776 -14.75 5.90 7.58
N GLU A 777 -14.74 4.61 7.27
CA GLU A 777 -13.66 3.69 7.64
C GLU A 777 -12.34 4.06 6.94
N SER A 778 -12.35 4.33 5.63
CA SER A 778 -11.11 4.62 4.89
C SER A 778 -10.45 5.92 5.35
N MET A 779 -11.23 7.02 5.49
CA MET A 779 -10.69 8.30 5.94
C MET A 779 -10.23 8.26 7.41
N THR A 780 -10.93 7.52 8.30
CA THR A 780 -10.44 7.34 9.67
C THR A 780 -9.17 6.50 9.73
N MET A 781 -9.05 5.44 8.93
CA MET A 781 -7.82 4.65 8.80
C MET A 781 -6.63 5.49 8.31
N CYS A 782 -6.83 6.40 7.34
CA CYS A 782 -5.81 7.39 6.97
C CYS A 782 -5.41 8.29 8.15
N THR A 783 -6.38 8.89 8.85
CA THR A 783 -6.11 9.77 10.01
C THR A 783 -5.37 9.05 11.13
N ARG A 784 -5.61 7.74 11.33
CA ARG A 784 -4.84 6.91 12.26
C ARG A 784 -3.36 6.81 11.85
N SER A 785 -3.06 6.62 10.57
CA SER A 785 -1.69 6.66 10.07
C SER A 785 -1.06 8.04 10.22
N LEU A 786 -1.78 9.13 9.95
CA LEU A 786 -1.29 10.51 10.20
C LEU A 786 -0.91 10.74 11.68
N LEU A 787 -1.70 10.18 12.60
CA LEU A 787 -1.47 10.20 14.06
C LEU A 787 -0.38 9.23 14.54
N GLY A 788 0.25 8.45 13.64
CA GLY A 788 1.31 7.49 13.98
C GLY A 788 0.82 6.19 14.63
N ASP A 789 -0.44 5.78 14.42
CA ASP A 789 -0.85 4.40 14.70
C ASP A 789 -0.27 3.46 13.63
N PRO A 790 0.16 2.23 13.98
CA PRO A 790 0.63 1.26 13.00
C PRO A 790 -0.53 0.84 12.07
N PRO A 791 -0.36 0.87 10.74
CA PRO A 791 -1.37 0.40 9.79
C PRO A 791 -1.80 -1.07 10.06
N PRO A 792 -3.10 -1.40 9.96
CA PRO A 792 -3.56 -2.78 10.08
C PRO A 792 -2.95 -3.68 8.99
N PRO A 793 -2.67 -4.98 9.23
CA PRO A 793 -2.13 -5.85 8.19
C PRO A 793 -3.13 -6.08 7.05
N LEU A 794 -2.70 -5.85 5.79
CA LEU A 794 -3.49 -6.10 4.56
C LEU A 794 -3.89 -7.58 4.33
N GLY A 795 -3.48 -8.48 5.23
CA GLY A 795 -3.62 -9.91 5.05
C GLY A 795 -2.85 -10.42 3.82
N ARG A 796 -3.25 -11.59 3.32
CA ARG A 796 -2.52 -12.23 2.22
C ARG A 796 -2.94 -11.67 0.86
N LEU A 797 -2.19 -10.68 0.37
CA LEU A 797 -2.35 -10.15 -0.98
C LEU A 797 -2.31 -11.25 -2.04
N LYS A 798 -3.11 -11.06 -3.09
CA LYS A 798 -3.09 -11.86 -4.31
C LYS A 798 -1.98 -11.36 -5.25
N ALA A 799 -1.71 -12.07 -6.34
CA ALA A 799 -0.95 -11.48 -7.44
C ALA A 799 -1.73 -10.29 -8.02
N PRO A 800 -1.06 -9.18 -8.38
CA PRO A 800 -1.72 -8.10 -9.11
C PRO A 800 -2.31 -8.57 -10.44
N HIS A 801 -3.44 -7.99 -10.84
CA HIS A 801 -4.14 -8.33 -12.06
C HIS A 801 -3.27 -8.10 -13.31
N PRO A 802 -3.26 -9.00 -14.33
CA PRO A 802 -2.39 -8.84 -15.49
C PRO A 802 -2.57 -7.53 -16.27
N SER A 803 -3.79 -6.97 -16.34
CA SER A 803 -4.03 -5.66 -16.96
C SER A 803 -3.48 -4.50 -16.13
N ALA A 804 -3.43 -4.62 -14.79
CA ALA A 804 -2.74 -3.64 -13.94
C ALA A 804 -1.22 -3.72 -14.15
N LEU A 805 -0.64 -4.93 -14.21
CA LEU A 805 0.78 -5.12 -14.52
C LEU A 805 1.15 -4.61 -15.93
N GLN A 806 0.24 -4.69 -16.89
CA GLN A 806 0.43 -4.12 -18.23
C GLN A 806 0.41 -2.58 -18.18
N SER A 807 -0.56 -1.99 -17.48
CA SER A 807 -0.65 -0.53 -17.30
C SER A 807 0.60 0.02 -16.60
N LEU A 808 1.04 -0.61 -15.50
CA LEU A 808 2.28 -0.26 -14.80
C LEU A 808 3.53 -0.38 -15.69
N ALA A 809 3.59 -1.38 -16.58
CA ALA A 809 4.68 -1.53 -17.55
C ALA A 809 4.67 -0.42 -18.62
N GLN A 810 3.49 -0.02 -19.11
CA GLN A 810 3.32 1.08 -20.06
C GLN A 810 3.76 2.42 -19.42
N VAL A 811 3.32 2.70 -18.19
CA VAL A 811 3.75 3.88 -17.41
C VAL A 811 5.27 3.88 -17.21
N ALA A 812 5.86 2.77 -16.73
CA ALA A 812 7.31 2.69 -16.53
C ALA A 812 8.09 2.87 -17.85
N SER A 813 7.59 2.31 -18.96
CA SER A 813 8.19 2.44 -20.30
C SER A 813 8.21 3.88 -20.80
N VAL A 814 7.13 4.63 -20.54
CA VAL A 814 7.04 6.04 -20.93
C VAL A 814 7.80 6.96 -19.95
N HIS A 815 7.79 6.69 -18.64
CA HIS A 815 8.36 7.59 -17.63
C HIS A 815 9.86 7.40 -17.34
N ARG A 816 10.46 6.24 -17.66
CA ARG A 816 11.91 5.95 -17.46
C ARG A 816 12.89 6.93 -18.12
N LYS A 817 12.46 7.69 -19.13
CA LYS A 817 13.29 8.77 -19.71
C LYS A 817 13.46 9.95 -18.74
N TYR A 818 12.40 10.30 -18.00
CA TYR A 818 12.40 11.40 -17.03
C TYR A 818 12.93 10.98 -15.66
N TRP A 819 12.55 9.79 -15.18
CA TRP A 819 12.83 9.31 -13.83
C TRP A 819 13.77 8.09 -13.85
N ALA A 820 14.96 8.22 -13.28
CA ALA A 820 15.98 7.17 -13.23
C ALA A 820 15.56 5.99 -12.36
N SER A 821 14.76 6.23 -11.32
CA SER A 821 14.18 5.23 -10.42
C SER A 821 13.27 4.18 -11.10
N LEU A 822 12.89 4.42 -12.37
CA LEU A 822 12.11 3.52 -13.22
C LEU A 822 12.95 2.79 -14.29
N ARG A 823 14.26 3.07 -14.40
CA ARG A 823 15.16 2.51 -15.44
C ARG A 823 15.64 1.07 -15.16
N LEU A 824 14.76 0.21 -14.66
CA LEU A 824 15.06 -1.20 -14.41
C LEU A 824 15.00 -2.05 -15.69
N GLU A 825 15.82 -3.11 -15.74
CA GLU A 825 15.89 -4.07 -16.84
C GLU A 825 14.88 -5.20 -16.62
N VAL A 826 13.74 -5.15 -17.33
CA VAL A 826 12.69 -6.17 -17.22
C VAL A 826 12.99 -7.34 -18.16
N SER A 827 13.51 -8.44 -17.61
CA SER A 827 13.58 -9.71 -18.32
C SER A 827 12.17 -10.22 -18.62
N ALA A 828 11.82 -10.35 -19.89
CA ALA A 828 10.46 -10.67 -20.31
C ALA A 828 10.06 -12.10 -19.91
N LEU A 829 9.15 -12.21 -18.94
CA LEU A 829 8.46 -13.47 -18.63
C LEU A 829 7.57 -13.87 -19.82
N VAL A 830 8.07 -14.79 -20.66
CA VAL A 830 7.30 -15.36 -21.77
C VAL A 830 6.04 -16.01 -21.21
N CYS A 831 4.89 -15.39 -21.45
CA CYS A 831 3.60 -15.93 -21.06
C CYS A 831 3.35 -17.24 -21.82
N GLU A 832 3.39 -18.38 -21.10
CA GLU A 832 3.09 -19.69 -21.69
C GLU A 832 1.65 -19.68 -22.25
N LYS A 833 1.52 -19.55 -23.57
CA LYS A 833 0.23 -19.65 -24.26
C LYS A 833 -0.43 -20.98 -23.88
N PRO A 834 -1.71 -20.99 -23.46
CA PRO A 834 -2.39 -22.22 -23.03
C PRO A 834 -2.28 -23.32 -24.10
N ARG A 835 -1.59 -24.42 -23.76
CA ARG A 835 -1.39 -25.54 -24.70
C ARG A 835 -2.75 -26.15 -25.06
N THR A 836 -3.21 -25.87 -26.28
CA THR A 836 -4.45 -26.42 -26.83
C THR A 836 -4.36 -27.95 -26.88
N ARG A 837 -5.38 -28.63 -26.32
CA ARG A 837 -5.44 -30.10 -26.29
C ARG A 837 -5.75 -30.67 -27.67
N ALA A 838 -4.72 -30.99 -28.45
CA ALA A 838 -4.84 -31.78 -29.66
C ALA A 838 -4.63 -33.28 -29.39
N GLY A 839 -5.45 -34.12 -30.03
CA GLY A 839 -5.12 -35.50 -30.42
C GLY A 839 -4.87 -36.57 -29.33
N LYS A 840 -5.68 -37.64 -29.33
CA LYS A 840 -5.28 -38.90 -28.69
C LYS A 840 -4.24 -39.60 -29.58
N GLY A 841 -3.12 -40.02 -29.01
CA GLY A 841 -2.09 -40.87 -29.65
C GLY A 841 -1.55 -41.91 -28.66
N THR A 842 -1.33 -43.15 -29.12
CA THR A 842 -1.06 -44.33 -28.28
C THR A 842 0.39 -44.45 -27.80
N PHE A 843 0.59 -44.95 -26.57
CA PHE A 843 1.87 -45.50 -26.06
C PHE A 843 2.33 -46.71 -26.89
N PRO A 844 3.66 -46.94 -27.02
CA PRO A 844 4.44 -47.74 -26.04
C PRO A 844 5.82 -47.12 -25.70
N ALA A 845 6.65 -47.59 -24.76
CA ALA A 845 6.49 -48.44 -23.57
C ALA A 845 7.74 -48.21 -22.65
N ASP A 846 7.88 -48.97 -21.56
CA ASP A 846 8.94 -48.84 -20.54
C ASP A 846 10.39 -48.99 -21.06
N GLU A 847 11.33 -48.22 -20.49
CA GLU A 847 12.36 -48.77 -19.59
C GLU A 847 13.12 -47.65 -18.83
N ALA A 848 13.93 -48.01 -17.83
CA ALA A 848 14.57 -47.09 -16.88
C ALA A 848 16.04 -47.53 -16.54
N PRO A 849 16.78 -46.93 -15.58
CA PRO A 849 17.99 -46.17 -15.93
C PRO A 849 19.32 -46.78 -15.43
N VAL A 850 20.44 -46.37 -16.03
CA VAL A 850 21.81 -46.75 -15.58
C VAL A 850 22.77 -45.56 -15.60
N ASN A 851 23.57 -45.43 -14.53
CA ASN A 851 24.62 -44.41 -14.36
C ASN A 851 26.01 -44.90 -14.83
N SER A 852 26.78 -44.03 -15.49
CA SER A 852 28.25 -43.78 -15.32
C SER A 852 28.78 -42.96 -16.52
N CYS A 853 29.60 -41.91 -16.43
CA CYS A 853 30.69 -41.46 -15.52
C CYS A 853 32.10 -41.89 -15.96
N GLN A 854 32.78 -40.98 -16.71
CA GLN A 854 34.23 -40.69 -16.80
C GLN A 854 34.42 -39.68 -17.97
N LYS A 855 34.98 -38.47 -17.84
CA LYS A 855 36.28 -37.94 -17.33
C LYS A 855 37.41 -37.84 -18.38
N LEU A 856 37.66 -36.60 -18.84
CA LEU A 856 39.01 -35.99 -19.07
C LEU A 856 39.82 -36.49 -20.31
N PRO A 857 40.91 -35.79 -20.73
CA PRO A 857 41.05 -34.33 -20.95
C PRO A 857 41.94 -33.93 -22.18
N GLN A 858 42.32 -32.64 -22.22
CA GLN A 858 43.56 -32.04 -22.80
C GLN A 858 43.65 -31.60 -24.28
N SER A 859 44.42 -30.50 -24.46
CA SER A 859 44.78 -29.79 -25.69
C SER A 859 46.27 -30.02 -26.06
N PRO A 860 46.72 -29.67 -27.29
CA PRO A 860 47.53 -28.44 -27.45
C PRO A 860 47.28 -27.64 -28.76
N VAL A 861 47.30 -26.30 -28.80
CA VAL A 861 48.41 -25.30 -28.92
C VAL A 861 49.13 -25.22 -30.30
N VAL A 862 49.38 -23.97 -30.77
CA VAL A 862 50.32 -23.43 -31.80
C VAL A 862 49.67 -22.77 -33.05
N GLN A 863 50.31 -21.69 -33.54
CA GLN A 863 49.93 -20.68 -34.56
C GLN A 863 50.73 -20.95 -35.90
N PRO A 864 51.09 -19.99 -36.82
CA PRO A 864 50.68 -18.58 -37.10
C PRO A 864 50.55 -18.19 -38.62
N VAL A 865 50.45 -16.87 -38.91
CA VAL A 865 50.83 -16.10 -40.14
C VAL A 865 49.78 -15.83 -41.25
N GLU A 866 49.90 -14.62 -41.83
CA GLU A 866 49.18 -13.94 -42.96
C GLU A 866 49.82 -14.29 -44.36
N PRO A 867 49.77 -13.50 -45.50
CA PRO A 867 49.04 -12.25 -45.88
C PRO A 867 48.52 -12.18 -47.36
N VAL A 868 48.29 -10.94 -47.84
CA VAL A 868 48.28 -10.33 -49.22
C VAL A 868 47.09 -10.42 -50.20
N ASP A 869 46.68 -9.22 -50.66
CA ASP A 869 46.36 -8.70 -52.03
C ASP A 869 45.49 -9.53 -53.03
N ALA A 870 44.71 -8.95 -53.95
CA ALA A 870 44.91 -7.70 -54.71
C ALA A 870 43.59 -7.11 -55.28
N ALA A 871 43.67 -5.97 -56.00
CA ALA A 871 42.54 -5.28 -56.64
C ALA A 871 42.58 -5.33 -58.19
N ALA A 872 41.40 -5.29 -58.85
CA ALA A 872 41.29 -5.10 -60.31
C ALA A 872 39.91 -4.56 -60.77
N MET A 873 39.95 -3.54 -61.64
CA MET A 873 39.11 -3.18 -62.82
C MET A 873 37.57 -3.47 -62.79
N ALA A 874 36.60 -2.57 -63.06
CA ALA A 874 36.44 -1.33 -63.87
C ALA A 874 35.71 -1.52 -65.22
N LEU A 875 34.80 -0.57 -65.53
CA LEU A 875 33.89 -0.46 -66.71
C LEU A 875 32.70 -1.46 -66.71
N ASP A 876 31.50 -1.13 -67.19
CA ASP A 876 31.19 -0.23 -68.32
C ASP A 876 29.90 0.64 -68.18
N SER A 877 30.01 1.89 -68.63
CA SER A 877 29.18 2.67 -69.59
C SER A 877 27.91 2.01 -70.21
N LEU A 878 26.84 2.63 -70.76
CA LEU A 878 26.42 3.95 -71.36
C LEU A 878 24.85 4.07 -71.21
N GLN A 879 24.03 5.09 -71.57
CA GLN A 879 24.08 6.56 -71.86
C GLN A 879 22.63 7.13 -72.02
N LEU A 880 22.39 8.41 -71.68
CA LEU A 880 21.43 9.38 -72.32
C LEU A 880 19.89 9.03 -72.29
N GLU A 881 18.90 9.86 -72.66
CA GLU A 881 18.77 11.28 -73.11
C GLU A 881 17.31 11.82 -72.90
N ASP A 882 17.11 13.15 -72.87
CA ASP A 882 15.93 13.92 -73.36
C ASP A 882 14.45 13.61 -72.92
N ASN A 883 13.40 14.39 -73.25
CA ASN A 883 13.14 15.85 -73.10
C ASN A 883 11.63 16.18 -73.33
N LEU A 884 11.16 17.37 -72.90
CA LEU A 884 10.00 18.16 -73.42
C LEU A 884 8.52 17.67 -73.35
N VAL A 885 7.59 18.66 -73.19
CA VAL A 885 6.25 18.85 -73.84
C VAL A 885 5.15 17.78 -73.61
N GLU A 886 3.85 18.03 -73.36
CA GLU A 886 2.94 19.13 -72.88
C GLU A 886 1.58 18.42 -72.51
N GLU A 887 0.43 18.95 -72.06
CA GLU A 887 -0.27 20.26 -71.92
C GLU A 887 -1.25 20.10 -70.69
N GLY A 888 -2.09 21.02 -70.19
CA GLY A 888 -2.39 22.43 -70.47
C GLY A 888 -3.45 23.01 -69.50
N GLU A 889 -3.38 24.32 -69.23
CA GLU A 889 -4.43 25.37 -69.03
C GLU A 889 -5.89 25.05 -68.55
N THR A 890 -6.69 25.93 -67.90
CA THR A 890 -6.75 27.42 -67.63
C THR A 890 -7.65 27.68 -66.38
N ALA A 891 -7.80 28.85 -65.71
CA ALA A 891 -6.97 30.08 -65.56
C ALA A 891 -7.59 31.11 -64.56
N SER A 892 -6.73 31.95 -63.93
CA SER A 892 -6.99 33.34 -63.42
C SER A 892 -7.99 33.52 -62.23
N SER A 893 -8.01 34.56 -61.37
CA SER A 893 -7.31 35.87 -61.12
C SER A 893 -7.64 36.30 -59.63
N SER A 894 -7.30 37.41 -58.93
CA SER A 894 -6.48 38.66 -58.97
C SER A 894 -6.68 39.37 -57.58
N LEU A 895 -5.92 40.33 -57.01
CA LEU A 895 -4.61 41.01 -57.27
C LEU A 895 -4.11 41.74 -55.98
N SER A 896 -2.78 41.87 -55.85
CA SER A 896 -1.90 43.00 -55.39
C SER A 896 -2.43 44.36 -54.87
N PRO A 897 -1.59 45.27 -54.27
CA PRO A 897 -0.25 45.13 -53.59
C PRO A 897 0.01 46.07 -52.36
N ASP A 898 1.30 46.21 -51.96
CA ASP A 898 1.99 47.39 -51.35
C ASP A 898 1.81 47.76 -49.85
N SER A 899 2.80 48.32 -49.12
CA SER A 899 4.28 48.44 -49.30
C SER A 899 5.02 48.89 -48.00
N SER A 900 6.37 49.00 -48.07
CA SER A 900 7.38 49.79 -47.27
C SER A 900 6.94 50.87 -46.25
N SER A 901 7.71 51.29 -45.22
CA SER A 901 9.05 50.91 -44.68
C SER A 901 9.42 51.72 -43.40
N VAL A 902 10.36 51.20 -42.58
CA VAL A 902 11.41 51.87 -41.73
C VAL A 902 11.26 53.36 -41.32
N GLY A 903 11.45 53.72 -40.03
CA GLY A 903 11.70 55.13 -39.64
C GLY A 903 11.81 55.53 -38.14
N GLU A 904 12.94 55.18 -37.49
CA GLU A 904 13.69 55.98 -36.46
C GLU A 904 13.02 56.53 -35.15
N GLU A 905 13.87 57.16 -34.31
CA GLU A 905 13.67 57.51 -32.90
C GLU A 905 13.25 58.99 -32.68
N ALA A 906 12.66 59.31 -31.51
CA ALA A 906 12.95 60.55 -30.78
C ALA A 906 12.47 60.52 -29.32
N GLN A 907 13.28 61.03 -28.39
CA GLN A 907 12.87 61.38 -27.02
C GLN A 907 12.60 62.89 -26.89
N SER A 908 11.75 63.29 -25.92
CA SER A 908 12.14 64.16 -24.78
C SER A 908 11.12 65.23 -24.35
N LYS A 909 11.22 65.60 -23.06
CA LYS A 909 10.68 66.80 -22.35
C LYS A 909 9.17 66.80 -22.07
N VAL A 910 8.62 67.21 -20.92
CA VAL A 910 9.02 67.77 -19.59
C VAL A 910 8.18 69.02 -19.29
N GLY A 911 7.55 69.05 -18.10
CA GLY A 911 6.79 70.18 -17.53
C GLY A 911 5.31 69.83 -17.29
N GLY A 912 4.68 70.15 -16.15
CA GLY A 912 5.20 70.71 -14.88
C GLY A 912 4.19 71.61 -14.17
N SER A 913 4.19 71.61 -12.81
CA SER A 913 3.38 72.47 -11.90
C SER A 913 1.84 72.26 -11.93
N SER A 914 1.07 72.45 -10.84
CA SER A 914 1.37 72.75 -9.42
C SER A 914 0.10 72.65 -8.53
N GLU A 915 0.26 72.27 -7.24
CA GLU A 915 -0.51 72.70 -6.02
C GLU A 915 -2.06 72.51 -5.97
N GLU A 916 -2.77 72.22 -4.86
CA GLU A 916 -2.55 71.93 -3.42
C GLU A 916 -3.76 71.03 -2.93
N SER A 917 -4.12 70.64 -1.70
CA SER A 917 -3.77 70.81 -0.25
C SER A 917 -4.12 69.48 0.49
N ALA A 918 -3.65 69.07 1.70
CA ALA A 918 -3.87 69.54 3.09
C ALA A 918 -5.35 69.76 3.50
N GLU A 919 -5.91 69.30 4.64
CA GLU A 919 -5.49 68.48 5.82
C GLU A 919 -6.79 67.88 6.45
N ASP A 920 -6.89 66.60 6.85
CA ASP A 920 -6.52 65.94 8.13
C ASP A 920 -7.53 66.11 9.32
N ILE A 921 -7.36 65.30 10.39
CA ILE A 921 -7.99 65.27 11.73
C ILE A 921 -9.11 64.23 12.01
N GLN A 922 -8.96 63.57 13.16
CA GLN A 922 -9.74 62.47 13.75
C GLN A 922 -10.83 62.96 14.75
N ARG A 923 -11.81 62.11 15.14
CA ARG A 923 -12.02 61.63 16.54
C ARG A 923 -13.37 60.95 16.90
N GLU A 924 -13.25 59.82 17.62
CA GLU A 924 -13.90 59.39 18.90
C GLU A 924 -15.45 59.29 19.10
N GLY A 925 -15.84 58.37 20.02
CA GLY A 925 -17.19 58.20 20.61
C GLY A 925 -18.09 57.17 19.91
N MET A 926 -18.32 55.94 20.37
CA MET A 926 -18.16 55.23 21.66
C MET A 926 -19.27 55.46 22.73
N SER A 927 -20.00 54.38 23.06
CA SER A 927 -20.94 54.22 24.20
C SER A 927 -22.34 54.91 24.07
N ARG A 928 -23.45 54.50 24.72
CA ARG A 928 -23.66 53.45 25.75
C ARG A 928 -25.14 53.04 26.00
N GLU A 929 -25.36 51.79 26.42
CA GLU A 929 -26.35 51.26 27.42
C GLU A 929 -27.90 51.34 27.29
N SER A 930 -28.53 50.32 27.92
CA SER A 930 -29.89 50.23 28.53
C SER A 930 -31.14 49.92 27.66
N SER A 931 -32.19 49.23 28.15
CA SER A 931 -32.29 48.14 29.17
C SER A 931 -33.73 47.55 29.25
N SER A 932 -33.86 46.22 29.40
CA SER A 932 -34.90 45.45 30.14
C SER A 932 -36.41 45.80 30.07
N GLY A 933 -37.26 44.80 29.80
CA GLY A 933 -38.70 44.81 30.12
C GLY A 933 -39.41 43.47 29.81
N GLU A 934 -39.96 42.82 30.84
CA GLU A 934 -40.64 41.50 30.78
C GLU A 934 -42.19 41.63 30.95
N VAL A 935 -42.95 40.52 30.76
CA VAL A 935 -44.11 40.04 31.58
C VAL A 935 -44.81 38.83 30.90
N GLU A 936 -45.55 38.00 31.68
CA GLU A 936 -45.85 36.57 31.43
C GLU A 936 -47.33 36.21 31.06
N SER A 937 -47.59 34.95 30.64
CA SER A 937 -48.70 34.02 31.08
C SER A 937 -48.68 32.68 30.25
N HIS A 938 -48.84 31.42 30.72
CA HIS A 938 -49.76 30.68 31.65
C HIS A 938 -51.16 30.35 31.04
N GLU A 939 -51.79 29.13 31.02
CA GLU A 939 -51.69 27.75 31.61
C GLU A 939 -52.45 26.70 30.69
N LYS A 940 -52.65 25.35 30.86
CA LYS A 940 -52.25 24.16 31.69
C LYS A 940 -52.73 22.83 30.97
N GLU A 941 -52.03 21.68 30.93
CA GLU A 941 -51.98 20.45 31.81
C GLU A 941 -52.99 19.25 31.61
N ALA A 942 -52.57 18.07 32.14
CA ALA A 942 -53.24 16.76 32.40
C ALA A 942 -53.48 15.78 31.21
N GLU A 943 -53.56 14.44 31.34
CA GLU A 943 -53.07 13.33 32.23
C GLU A 943 -54.13 12.19 32.33
N GLY A 944 -53.72 10.91 32.43
CA GLY A 944 -54.58 9.81 32.94
C GLY A 944 -54.45 8.41 32.27
N SER A 945 -54.36 7.35 33.08
CA SER A 945 -54.41 5.91 32.67
C SER A 945 -55.27 5.07 33.63
N PRO A 946 -55.64 3.81 33.30
CA PRO A 946 -55.30 2.68 34.20
C PRO A 946 -55.12 1.29 33.53
N LEU A 947 -54.87 0.24 34.33
CA LEU A 947 -54.47 -1.14 33.96
C LEU A 947 -55.61 -2.18 33.97
N GLN A 948 -55.43 -3.36 33.32
CA GLN A 948 -55.41 -4.69 33.98
C GLN A 948 -55.08 -5.91 33.06
N LEU A 949 -54.76 -7.06 33.69
CA LEU A 949 -54.33 -8.39 33.17
C LEU A 949 -55.43 -9.47 33.48
N PRO A 950 -55.53 -10.68 32.82
CA PRO A 950 -54.54 -11.78 33.00
C PRO A 950 -54.44 -12.97 31.98
N ALA A 951 -53.26 -13.64 31.94
CA ALA A 951 -52.99 -15.07 31.63
C ALA A 951 -53.40 -15.67 30.23
N THR A 952 -52.85 -16.79 29.69
CA THR A 952 -52.08 -17.95 30.23
C THR A 952 -50.96 -18.46 29.29
N ALA A 953 -50.09 -19.34 29.86
CA ALA A 953 -49.28 -20.43 29.27
C ALA A 953 -49.77 -21.09 27.93
N THR A 954 -48.95 -21.79 27.11
CA THR A 954 -47.50 -22.18 27.13
C THR A 954 -47.03 -22.72 25.75
N GLU A 955 -45.71 -22.89 25.62
CA GLU A 955 -44.93 -23.84 24.78
C GLU A 955 -44.00 -23.23 23.73
N SER A 956 -42.84 -23.88 23.56
CA SER A 956 -41.71 -23.46 22.75
C SER A 956 -41.28 -24.59 21.81
N GLY A 957 -41.05 -24.27 20.54
CA GLY A 957 -40.23 -25.08 19.64
C GLY A 957 -40.95 -25.60 18.39
N LEU A 958 -40.62 -25.00 17.25
CA LEU A 958 -40.37 -25.63 15.94
C LEU A 958 -40.05 -24.51 14.92
N LEU A 959 -39.41 -24.85 13.80
CA LEU A 959 -39.02 -23.94 12.70
C LEU A 959 -37.82 -23.02 12.94
N ASP A 960 -36.76 -23.56 13.53
CA ASP A 960 -35.40 -23.29 13.03
C ASP A 960 -34.97 -24.44 12.09
N GLU A 961 -33.93 -24.23 11.27
CA GLU A 961 -33.44 -25.09 10.18
C GLU A 961 -34.26 -25.11 8.86
N ALA A 962 -34.07 -24.11 7.99
CA ALA A 962 -33.79 -24.31 6.54
C ALA A 962 -33.61 -23.00 5.74
N THR A 963 -32.39 -22.46 5.66
CA THR A 963 -31.83 -21.77 4.46
C THR A 963 -30.37 -21.36 4.71
N GLY A 964 -29.49 -21.56 3.73
CA GLY A 964 -28.04 -21.28 3.86
C GLY A 964 -27.66 -19.83 3.54
N GLY A 965 -28.34 -18.85 4.14
CA GLY A 965 -28.06 -17.42 3.97
C GLY A 965 -27.44 -16.78 5.23
N TYR A 966 -26.67 -15.71 5.05
CA TYR A 966 -26.29 -14.82 6.16
C TYR A 966 -27.38 -13.77 6.37
N THR A 967 -27.82 -13.59 7.61
CA THR A 967 -28.83 -12.60 8.00
C THR A 967 -28.16 -11.54 8.89
N ILE A 968 -28.30 -10.26 8.54
CA ILE A 968 -27.88 -9.12 9.36
C ILE A 968 -29.14 -8.49 9.96
N THR A 969 -29.36 -8.66 11.26
CA THR A 969 -30.48 -8.03 11.98
C THR A 969 -30.09 -6.63 12.46
N CYS A 970 -30.86 -5.62 12.06
CA CYS A 970 -30.79 -4.26 12.60
C CYS A 970 -32.09 -3.99 13.39
N GLU A 971 -31.98 -3.44 14.61
CA GLU A 971 -33.16 -3.08 15.40
C GLU A 971 -33.59 -1.64 15.13
N VAL A 972 -34.80 -1.47 14.57
CA VAL A 972 -35.55 -0.22 14.55
C VAL A 972 -37.01 -0.53 14.87
N ARG A 973 -37.57 0.14 15.88
CA ARG A 973 -38.98 0.10 16.30
C ARG A 973 -39.33 1.45 16.96
N GLU A 974 -40.55 1.97 16.89
CA GLU A 974 -41.84 1.43 16.41
C GLU A 974 -42.56 2.39 15.43
N GLY A 975 -43.59 1.88 14.74
CA GLY A 975 -44.82 2.64 14.51
C GLY A 975 -44.96 3.47 13.21
N ASP A 976 -45.92 3.21 12.32
CA ASP A 976 -46.77 2.01 12.27
C ASP A 976 -47.35 1.75 10.86
N LEU A 977 -46.71 0.85 10.11
CA LEU A 977 -47.33 -0.19 9.27
C LEU A 977 -46.20 -1.07 8.70
N THR A 978 -46.37 -2.39 8.79
CA THR A 978 -45.23 -3.33 8.83
C THR A 978 -44.96 -4.06 7.51
N ASP A 979 -43.86 -3.70 6.83
CA ASP A 979 -43.01 -4.69 6.15
C ASP A 979 -41.56 -4.16 6.02
N THR A 980 -40.58 -4.93 6.51
CA THR A 980 -39.16 -4.51 6.55
C THR A 980 -38.33 -5.30 5.56
N GLY A 981 -38.16 -4.75 4.35
CA GLY A 981 -37.41 -5.37 3.26
C GLY A 981 -35.90 -5.49 3.53
N MET A 982 -35.47 -6.65 4.03
CA MET A 982 -34.05 -7.01 4.06
C MET A 982 -33.52 -7.35 2.66
N PHE A 983 -32.42 -6.71 2.25
CA PHE A 983 -31.73 -7.03 1.00
C PHE A 983 -30.74 -8.18 1.19
N TYR A 984 -31.07 -9.36 0.64
CA TYR A 984 -30.20 -10.54 0.65
C TYR A 984 -29.42 -10.66 -0.66
N ALA A 985 -28.09 -10.68 -0.59
CA ALA A 985 -27.22 -10.93 -1.74
C ALA A 985 -27.14 -12.44 -2.07
N VAL A 986 -28.12 -12.96 -2.80
CA VAL A 986 -28.22 -14.41 -3.05
C VAL A 986 -27.33 -14.86 -4.21
N THR A 987 -26.29 -15.65 -3.89
CA THR A 987 -25.43 -16.27 -4.91
C THR A 987 -26.05 -17.58 -5.42
N PRO A 988 -26.36 -17.72 -6.73
CA PRO A 988 -26.97 -18.94 -7.26
C PRO A 988 -25.97 -20.11 -7.32
N LEU A 989 -26.46 -21.33 -7.10
CA LEU A 989 -25.69 -22.55 -7.26
C LEU A 989 -25.34 -22.76 -8.75
N LEU A 990 -24.05 -22.96 -9.05
CA LEU A 990 -23.60 -23.26 -10.41
C LEU A 990 -24.00 -24.66 -10.90
N TRP A 991 -24.47 -25.54 -10.01
CA TRP A 991 -24.96 -26.88 -10.33
C TRP A 991 -25.84 -27.44 -9.20
N CYS A 992 -26.87 -28.22 -9.53
CA CYS A 992 -27.62 -29.05 -8.58
C CYS A 992 -28.01 -30.40 -9.22
N PRO A 993 -28.24 -31.48 -8.43
CA PRO A 993 -28.53 -32.80 -8.98
C PRO A 993 -29.84 -32.86 -9.78
N HIS A 994 -30.78 -31.96 -9.49
CA HIS A 994 -32.10 -31.91 -10.12
C HIS A 994 -32.09 -31.36 -11.55
N LEU A 995 -30.96 -30.81 -12.03
CA LEU A 995 -30.81 -30.36 -13.42
C LEU A 995 -31.09 -31.45 -14.47
N SER A 996 -31.03 -32.73 -14.09
CA SER A 996 -31.38 -33.86 -14.97
C SER A 996 -32.90 -34.08 -15.14
N SER A 997 -33.76 -33.37 -14.41
CA SER A 997 -35.21 -33.39 -14.61
C SER A 997 -35.70 -32.35 -15.62
N VAL A 998 -34.84 -31.42 -16.05
CA VAL A 998 -35.19 -30.40 -17.03
C VAL A 998 -35.43 -31.07 -18.38
N LEU A 999 -36.61 -30.87 -18.96
CA LEU A 999 -36.93 -31.36 -20.31
C LEU A 999 -36.64 -30.28 -21.36
N PRO A 1000 -36.49 -30.64 -22.65
CA PRO A 1000 -36.36 -29.65 -23.73
C PRO A 1000 -37.59 -28.76 -23.83
N VAL A 1001 -37.41 -27.52 -24.29
CA VAL A 1001 -38.50 -26.55 -24.48
C VAL A 1001 -39.51 -27.08 -25.52
N PRO A 1002 -40.84 -26.91 -25.32
CA PRO A 1002 -41.83 -27.41 -26.28
C PRO A 1002 -41.68 -26.78 -27.67
N PRO A 1003 -42.04 -27.48 -28.77
CA PRO A 1003 -41.92 -26.93 -30.13
C PRO A 1003 -42.76 -25.68 -30.42
N GLY A 1004 -43.72 -25.33 -29.56
CA GLY A 1004 -44.46 -24.07 -29.60
C GLY A 1004 -43.73 -22.88 -28.94
N GLY A 1005 -42.57 -23.12 -28.32
CA GLY A 1005 -41.83 -22.15 -27.53
C GLY A 1005 -42.33 -22.02 -26.08
N LEU A 1006 -41.96 -20.91 -25.46
CA LEU A 1006 -42.54 -20.41 -24.20
C LEU A 1006 -43.55 -19.30 -24.52
N ASN A 1007 -44.31 -18.86 -23.52
CA ASN A 1007 -45.04 -17.60 -23.58
C ASN A 1007 -44.90 -16.85 -22.26
N VAL A 1008 -44.06 -15.81 -22.24
CA VAL A 1008 -43.81 -14.99 -21.04
C VAL A 1008 -45.02 -14.13 -20.62
N LEU A 1009 -46.01 -13.99 -21.51
CA LEU A 1009 -47.29 -13.30 -21.27
C LEU A 1009 -48.43 -14.28 -20.98
N GLU A 1010 -48.14 -15.55 -20.69
CA GLU A 1010 -49.16 -16.53 -20.31
C GLU A 1010 -49.65 -16.26 -18.86
N PRO A 1011 -50.96 -16.15 -18.62
CA PRO A 1011 -51.50 -16.01 -17.28
C PRO A 1011 -51.32 -17.30 -16.47
N CYS A 1012 -51.34 -17.19 -15.13
CA CYS A 1012 -51.33 -18.36 -14.26
C CYS A 1012 -52.53 -19.27 -14.57
N ALA A 1013 -52.26 -20.53 -14.91
CA ALA A 1013 -53.25 -21.50 -15.36
C ALA A 1013 -54.43 -21.75 -14.38
N GLU A 1014 -54.22 -21.51 -13.08
CA GLU A 1014 -55.24 -21.72 -12.03
C GLU A 1014 -56.09 -20.48 -11.74
N CYS A 1015 -55.52 -19.28 -11.80
CA CYS A 1015 -56.16 -18.07 -11.27
C CYS A 1015 -56.10 -16.83 -12.17
N GLY A 1016 -55.55 -16.94 -13.39
CA GLY A 1016 -55.53 -15.85 -14.36
C GLY A 1016 -54.56 -14.70 -14.05
N SER A 1017 -53.75 -14.78 -12.98
CA SER A 1017 -52.78 -13.74 -12.62
C SER A 1017 -51.78 -13.49 -13.75
N MET A 1018 -51.41 -12.23 -13.96
CA MET A 1018 -50.31 -11.80 -14.84
C MET A 1018 -49.06 -11.36 -14.03
N ALA A 1019 -49.17 -11.25 -12.69
CA ALA A 1019 -48.08 -10.85 -11.80
C ALA A 1019 -47.25 -12.06 -11.36
N GLU A 1020 -45.93 -11.89 -11.37
CA GLU A 1020 -44.89 -12.89 -11.02
C GLU A 1020 -45.17 -14.32 -11.53
N ASN A 1021 -45.50 -14.47 -12.82
CA ASN A 1021 -45.67 -15.80 -13.38
C ASN A 1021 -44.32 -16.52 -13.55
N TRP A 1022 -44.30 -17.78 -13.15
CA TRP A 1022 -43.16 -18.70 -13.22
C TRP A 1022 -43.57 -19.85 -14.14
N VAL A 1023 -42.60 -20.47 -14.83
CA VAL A 1023 -42.81 -21.66 -15.67
C VAL A 1023 -42.08 -22.88 -15.10
N CYS A 1024 -42.74 -24.04 -15.11
CA CYS A 1024 -42.14 -25.30 -14.72
C CYS A 1024 -41.13 -25.77 -15.79
N LEU A 1025 -39.88 -26.04 -15.42
CA LEU A 1025 -38.84 -26.49 -16.35
C LEU A 1025 -38.90 -27.99 -16.66
N VAL A 1026 -39.95 -28.68 -16.21
CA VAL A 1026 -40.19 -30.11 -16.46
C VAL A 1026 -41.41 -30.31 -17.39
N CYS A 1027 -42.53 -29.64 -17.13
CA CYS A 1027 -43.76 -29.78 -17.94
C CYS A 1027 -44.28 -28.48 -18.57
N TYR A 1028 -43.58 -27.35 -18.39
CA TYR A 1028 -43.88 -26.05 -19.01
C TYR A 1028 -45.25 -25.43 -18.70
N LYS A 1029 -45.96 -25.93 -17.68
CA LYS A 1029 -47.11 -25.24 -17.08
C LYS A 1029 -46.68 -23.90 -16.48
N VAL A 1030 -47.46 -22.84 -16.72
CA VAL A 1030 -47.25 -21.50 -16.17
C VAL A 1030 -48.18 -21.26 -14.96
N CYS A 1031 -47.60 -20.90 -13.82
CA CYS A 1031 -48.32 -20.60 -12.59
C CYS A 1031 -47.69 -19.39 -11.87
N CYS A 1032 -48.49 -18.65 -11.12
CA CYS A 1032 -47.99 -17.53 -10.31
C CYS A 1032 -47.02 -18.01 -9.21
N GLY A 1033 -46.02 -17.16 -8.93
CA GLY A 1033 -44.94 -17.39 -8.00
C GLY A 1033 -45.36 -17.44 -6.53
N ARG A 1034 -44.36 -17.60 -5.66
CA ARG A 1034 -44.57 -17.84 -4.22
C ARG A 1034 -45.12 -16.65 -3.43
N TYR A 1035 -44.97 -15.43 -3.94
CA TYR A 1035 -45.44 -14.20 -3.27
C TYR A 1035 -46.83 -13.76 -3.76
N ILE A 1036 -47.41 -14.50 -4.72
CA ILE A 1036 -48.80 -14.35 -5.20
C ILE A 1036 -49.63 -15.50 -4.59
N ASN A 1037 -50.42 -16.23 -5.38
CA ASN A 1037 -51.29 -17.31 -4.88
C ASN A 1037 -50.59 -18.68 -4.80
N GLN A 1038 -49.25 -18.73 -4.83
CA GLN A 1038 -48.43 -19.94 -4.63
C GLN A 1038 -48.71 -21.12 -5.58
N HIS A 1039 -49.46 -20.96 -6.67
CA HIS A 1039 -49.82 -22.06 -7.57
C HIS A 1039 -48.62 -22.78 -8.19
N MET A 1040 -47.45 -22.14 -8.33
CA MET A 1040 -46.22 -22.83 -8.73
C MET A 1040 -45.61 -23.71 -7.61
N VAL A 1041 -45.80 -23.33 -6.35
CA VAL A 1041 -45.41 -24.14 -5.19
C VAL A 1041 -46.34 -25.36 -5.06
N ALA A 1042 -47.66 -25.15 -5.16
CA ALA A 1042 -48.64 -26.24 -5.21
C ALA A 1042 -48.36 -27.20 -6.36
N HIS A 1043 -48.07 -26.68 -7.56
CA HIS A 1043 -47.67 -27.50 -8.71
C HIS A 1043 -46.43 -28.36 -8.42
N ASN A 1044 -45.38 -27.81 -7.78
CA ASN A 1044 -44.22 -28.60 -7.34
C ASN A 1044 -44.64 -29.71 -6.36
N SER A 1045 -45.46 -29.41 -5.36
CA SER A 1045 -45.94 -30.39 -4.36
C SER A 1045 -46.80 -31.51 -4.96
N GLU A 1046 -47.58 -31.22 -6.01
CA GLU A 1046 -48.45 -32.21 -6.68
C GLU A 1046 -47.70 -33.08 -7.71
N SER A 1047 -46.68 -32.52 -8.38
CA SER A 1047 -45.99 -33.17 -9.50
C SER A 1047 -44.58 -33.67 -9.19
N GLY A 1048 -43.96 -33.18 -8.11
CA GLY A 1048 -42.56 -33.41 -7.79
C GLY A 1048 -41.58 -32.76 -8.77
N HIS A 1049 -41.99 -31.73 -9.52
CA HIS A 1049 -41.15 -31.06 -10.54
C HIS A 1049 -40.23 -29.99 -9.93
N PRO A 1050 -38.93 -30.28 -9.72
CA PRO A 1050 -38.11 -29.59 -8.73
C PRO A 1050 -37.51 -28.26 -9.18
N LEU A 1051 -37.71 -27.85 -10.44
CA LEU A 1051 -37.04 -26.71 -11.09
C LEU A 1051 -38.03 -25.83 -11.85
N VAL A 1052 -37.90 -24.52 -11.64
CA VAL A 1052 -38.79 -23.49 -12.18
C VAL A 1052 -37.99 -22.25 -12.61
N LEU A 1053 -38.50 -21.52 -13.59
CA LEU A 1053 -37.95 -20.25 -14.10
C LEU A 1053 -38.98 -19.13 -13.87
N SER A 1054 -38.58 -18.06 -13.20
CA SER A 1054 -39.37 -16.83 -13.06
C SER A 1054 -39.34 -16.04 -14.37
N PHE A 1055 -40.48 -15.51 -14.83
CA PHE A 1055 -40.51 -14.59 -15.97
C PHE A 1055 -40.24 -13.13 -15.59
N ALA A 1056 -40.23 -12.77 -14.30
CA ALA A 1056 -40.01 -11.38 -13.88
C ALA A 1056 -38.54 -10.93 -14.01
N ASP A 1057 -37.62 -11.82 -13.64
CA ASP A 1057 -36.18 -11.56 -13.46
C ASP A 1057 -35.28 -12.63 -14.14
N LEU A 1058 -35.89 -13.63 -14.77
CA LEU A 1058 -35.22 -14.80 -15.35
C LEU A 1058 -34.35 -15.59 -14.36
N SER A 1059 -34.59 -15.46 -13.05
CA SER A 1059 -33.99 -16.33 -12.04
C SER A 1059 -34.62 -17.72 -12.09
N ALA A 1060 -33.81 -18.76 -11.82
CA ALA A 1060 -34.30 -20.12 -11.80
C ALA A 1060 -34.12 -20.69 -10.39
N TRP A 1061 -35.17 -21.28 -9.84
CA TRP A 1061 -35.20 -21.80 -8.47
C TRP A 1061 -35.32 -23.32 -8.47
N CYS A 1062 -34.61 -23.98 -7.55
CA CYS A 1062 -34.79 -25.39 -7.26
C CYS A 1062 -35.46 -25.57 -5.90
N TYR A 1063 -36.67 -26.15 -5.87
CA TYR A 1063 -37.41 -26.37 -4.62
C TYR A 1063 -36.68 -27.35 -3.69
N GLU A 1064 -36.24 -28.48 -4.22
CA GLU A 1064 -35.52 -29.53 -3.48
C GLU A 1064 -34.14 -29.12 -2.96
N CYS A 1065 -33.53 -28.07 -3.53
CA CYS A 1065 -32.27 -27.50 -3.04
C CYS A 1065 -32.44 -26.17 -2.29
N GLN A 1066 -33.68 -25.66 -2.20
CA GLN A 1066 -34.05 -24.36 -1.65
C GLN A 1066 -33.09 -23.22 -2.04
N ALA A 1067 -32.70 -23.17 -3.32
CA ALA A 1067 -31.72 -22.23 -3.83
C ALA A 1067 -31.99 -21.83 -5.28
N TYR A 1068 -31.51 -20.65 -5.68
CA TYR A 1068 -31.40 -20.28 -7.08
C TYR A 1068 -30.28 -21.08 -7.77
N VAL A 1069 -30.43 -21.34 -9.07
CA VAL A 1069 -29.51 -22.15 -9.87
C VAL A 1069 -29.16 -21.43 -11.17
N HIS A 1070 -27.87 -21.45 -11.53
CA HIS A 1070 -27.36 -20.92 -12.80
C HIS A 1070 -26.46 -21.97 -13.46
N HIS A 1071 -26.96 -22.66 -14.48
CA HIS A 1071 -26.23 -23.72 -15.19
C HIS A 1071 -26.60 -23.73 -16.69
N PRO A 1072 -25.69 -24.07 -17.62
CA PRO A 1072 -25.95 -24.02 -19.08
C PRO A 1072 -27.16 -24.82 -19.57
N THR A 1073 -27.57 -25.90 -18.89
CA THR A 1073 -28.82 -26.64 -19.18
C THR A 1073 -30.06 -25.75 -19.16
N LEU A 1074 -30.02 -24.64 -18.41
CA LEU A 1074 -31.14 -23.70 -18.30
C LEU A 1074 -31.13 -22.63 -19.40
N PHE A 1075 -30.04 -22.52 -20.18
CA PHE A 1075 -29.86 -21.41 -21.12
C PHE A 1075 -30.84 -21.46 -22.29
N GLU A 1076 -31.28 -22.63 -22.75
CA GLU A 1076 -32.28 -22.73 -23.83
C GLU A 1076 -33.61 -22.06 -23.43
N ALA A 1077 -34.15 -22.42 -22.26
CA ALA A 1077 -35.37 -21.82 -21.72
C ALA A 1077 -35.17 -20.34 -21.34
N LYS A 1078 -34.04 -19.98 -20.73
CA LYS A 1078 -33.73 -18.59 -20.34
C LYS A 1078 -33.56 -17.67 -21.54
N SER A 1079 -32.82 -18.08 -22.58
CA SER A 1079 -32.62 -17.29 -23.80
C SER A 1079 -33.92 -17.10 -24.57
N LEU A 1080 -34.78 -18.13 -24.64
CA LEU A 1080 -36.09 -17.97 -25.30
C LEU A 1080 -37.01 -17.02 -24.53
N ALA A 1081 -37.07 -17.13 -23.19
CA ALA A 1081 -37.82 -16.20 -22.35
C ALA A 1081 -37.28 -14.76 -22.48
N HIS A 1082 -35.95 -14.57 -22.44
CA HIS A 1082 -35.28 -13.27 -22.65
C HIS A 1082 -35.62 -12.66 -24.01
N LYS A 1083 -35.58 -13.46 -25.09
CA LYS A 1083 -35.91 -12.98 -26.44
C LYS A 1083 -37.37 -12.52 -26.56
N MET A 1084 -38.28 -13.14 -25.82
CA MET A 1084 -39.68 -12.72 -25.78
C MET A 1084 -39.94 -11.52 -24.86
N MET A 1085 -39.16 -11.38 -23.78
CA MET A 1085 -39.21 -10.23 -22.86
C MET A 1085 -38.63 -8.95 -23.48
N PHE A 1086 -37.49 -9.06 -24.18
CA PHE A 1086 -36.64 -7.93 -24.56
C PHE A 1086 -36.36 -7.82 -26.07
N GLY A 1087 -36.91 -8.73 -26.89
CA GLY A 1087 -36.75 -8.74 -28.35
C GLY A 1087 -35.38 -9.19 -28.87
N VAL A 1088 -34.39 -9.38 -27.99
CA VAL A 1088 -33.00 -9.72 -28.31
C VAL A 1088 -32.54 -11.02 -27.65
N ASP A 1089 -31.64 -11.74 -28.31
CA ASP A 1089 -31.03 -12.96 -27.74
C ASP A 1089 -30.21 -12.64 -26.49
N MET A 1090 -30.25 -13.54 -25.49
CA MET A 1090 -29.44 -13.40 -24.28
C MET A 1090 -27.96 -13.53 -24.63
N ALA A 1091 -27.13 -12.60 -24.15
CA ALA A 1091 -25.68 -12.69 -24.27
C ALA A 1091 -25.16 -13.91 -23.48
N VAL A 1092 -24.67 -14.93 -24.20
CA VAL A 1092 -24.10 -16.13 -23.58
C VAL A 1092 -22.65 -15.87 -23.19
N PRO A 1093 -22.26 -16.02 -21.91
CA PRO A 1093 -20.85 -15.94 -21.50
C PRO A 1093 -20.02 -17.06 -22.13
N SER A 1094 -18.86 -16.72 -22.68
CA SER A 1094 -17.88 -17.63 -23.31
C SER A 1094 -16.88 -18.22 -22.33
#